data_AF-A0A3M7I9L4-F1
#
_entry.id   AF-A0A3M7I9L4-F1
#
_cell.length_a   1.000
_cell.length_b   1.000
_cell.length_c   1.000
_cell.angle_alpha   90.00
_cell.angle_beta   90.00
_cell.angle_gamma   90.00
#
_symmetry.space_group_name_H-M   'P 1'
#
loop_
_entity.id
_entity.type
_entity.pdbx_description
1 polymer ?
#
loop_
_entity_poly.entity_id
_entity_poly.type
_entity_poly.pdbx_seq_one_letter_code
_entity_poly.pdbx_strand_id
1 'polypeptide(L)'
;MSSSEESSEASASPSPPASPEASNQQPLEPPSLERLVLHFIHAKRSLSASALLSRAGELVTGSRSLLEEIAVLNARSAFARRAVDEQVETLAAIRDSVGDVGDLATDEFQNVVDGVDEAHGRLERTLAGLKGRAVDAELQRPGSSEENETEEQSEPTEKNLYDFIQESTHTDLEASIRGLVDEFGVVKNIFDRDLRQYNRHLQDISDTLSHADSHPTSDPQAKQTLYDDPTPSIPKLFRAMDGHAAQMAELFSSLIKHYDLCVTALKHTEGGGEAAKQAVQAEHLSAQNPAGGEESLYKKTVPEPIDEEERKQMLRVVEGDATEVEDVLNELHELSEEVESSYEKLHSSTARARSTHSSLRVVLGKLHEIQSALPSHLEASKTFRASWDEIRSSIASKTKELASLASFYDDFSAAYSKVLREVDRRNAAEAQARKLAAKAQRELDKLYEADKEAREDFLEDVGGSLPRDIWPRAGDAFLNIFKFVNVAGMNKIISPQLRPITTDMDSVLSRARNLAVKPPITTNSIASFDPNTSRNDAEGTRIVVHSRFPALIEAFLTHKREHGSTYEKALYIASFTWRDEVARLIEKRPLVFVGGSDTTVLRNGASIPGNSCEEWDRNGTNEQHRNQVLTLEEYLSYDEIMLGSLIGVSGPSHFINDGGRYNCGEPGQPGTFEPRGYIVGLVGARFERKDRMDDAFMTPSSTEPKMHPRLREAFYDFLRCAKDESVSFDVEMYKARMSITAETLLLEADLRARETGSGRKARVYVVGLGLGVWQHHPKQVEWYINTFAFLLAALDLRNIGTVEFAYISRVPSTTQDHITETAAKKGIRVLFSQRNPAAKFRTEETAEVLVLSYAWDGNAFPGNEYWFGSLCGSGDPAAACMSTVGELHNPLVNPGFTGRVQVLNRDG
;
A
#
# COMPACT_ATOMS: atom_id res chain seq x y z
N MET A 1 -41.82 -18.78 10.32
CA MET A 1 -41.96 -20.09 10.97
C MET A 1 -42.17 -19.81 12.45
N SER A 2 -43.42 -19.78 12.87
CA SER A 2 -44.14 -20.85 13.60
C SER A 2 -44.07 -20.59 15.10
N SER A 3 -45.23 -20.22 15.62
CA SER A 3 -45.62 -20.18 17.03
C SER A 3 -45.45 -21.55 17.68
N SER A 4 -44.99 -21.55 18.94
CA SER A 4 -45.06 -22.71 19.84
C SER A 4 -45.71 -22.25 21.14
N GLU A 5 -46.96 -22.65 21.32
CA GLU A 5 -47.62 -22.72 22.61
C GLU A 5 -47.07 -23.93 23.37
N GLU A 6 -46.66 -23.75 24.63
CA GLU A 6 -46.47 -24.87 25.56
C GLU A 6 -47.22 -24.59 26.86
N SER A 7 -48.18 -25.47 27.09
CA SER A 7 -49.05 -25.63 28.24
C SER A 7 -48.30 -26.03 29.51
N SER A 8 -48.53 -25.32 30.62
CA SER A 8 -48.03 -25.70 31.95
C SER A 8 -49.15 -26.36 32.75
N GLU A 9 -48.91 -27.60 33.17
CA GLU A 9 -49.80 -28.44 33.95
C GLU A 9 -50.03 -27.89 35.37
N ALA A 10 -51.30 -27.94 35.81
CA ALA A 10 -51.71 -27.66 37.16
C ALA A 10 -51.31 -28.82 38.10
N SER A 11 -50.40 -28.55 39.04
CA SER A 11 -50.12 -29.43 40.17
C SER A 11 -50.92 -28.96 41.38
N ALA A 12 -51.78 -29.84 41.89
CA ALA A 12 -52.57 -29.62 43.10
C ALA A 12 -51.72 -29.85 44.37
N SER A 13 -51.71 -28.82 45.24
CA SER A 13 -51.57 -28.76 46.71
C SER A 13 -50.45 -29.56 47.43
N PRO A 14 -49.91 -28.96 48.50
CA PRO A 14 -50.48 -29.28 49.80
C PRO A 14 -50.88 -28.05 50.61
N SER A 15 -52.04 -28.17 51.25
CA SER A 15 -52.56 -27.28 52.28
C SER A 15 -51.55 -27.09 53.42
N PRO A 16 -51.53 -25.93 54.10
CA PRO A 16 -50.66 -25.70 55.24
C PRO A 16 -50.98 -26.70 56.37
N PRO A 17 -49.97 -27.12 57.16
CA PRO A 17 -50.21 -27.97 58.32
C PRO A 17 -51.11 -27.24 59.32
N ALA A 18 -52.08 -27.97 59.85
CA ALA A 18 -52.91 -27.49 60.96
C ALA A 18 -52.00 -27.18 62.15
N SER A 19 -51.97 -25.92 62.59
CA SER A 19 -51.33 -25.53 63.84
C SER A 19 -51.92 -26.32 65.01
N PRO A 20 -51.10 -27.01 65.81
CA PRO A 20 -51.57 -27.75 66.96
C PRO A 20 -51.52 -26.85 68.18
N GLU A 21 -52.50 -25.98 68.37
CA GLU A 21 -52.67 -25.27 69.66
C GLU A 21 -54.11 -24.80 69.89
N ALA A 22 -55.06 -25.72 69.68
CA ALA A 22 -56.34 -25.69 70.36
C ALA A 22 -56.19 -26.40 71.72
N SER A 23 -55.61 -25.73 72.72
CA SER A 23 -55.69 -26.15 74.13
C SER A 23 -55.28 -25.03 75.08
N ASN A 24 -56.23 -24.16 75.41
CA ASN A 24 -56.58 -23.70 76.77
C ASN A 24 -57.47 -22.45 76.69
N GLN A 25 -58.76 -22.64 76.42
CA GLN A 25 -59.75 -21.63 76.77
C GLN A 25 -60.00 -21.73 78.28
N GLN A 26 -59.14 -21.10 79.08
CA GLN A 26 -59.59 -20.56 80.35
C GLN A 26 -60.51 -19.35 80.06
N PRO A 27 -61.59 -19.14 80.82
CA PRO A 27 -62.31 -17.89 80.75
C PRO A 27 -61.38 -16.80 81.28
N LEU A 28 -60.72 -16.08 80.37
CA LEU A 28 -59.96 -14.87 80.71
C LEU A 28 -60.94 -13.90 81.38
N GLU A 29 -60.75 -13.70 82.69
CA GLU A 29 -61.33 -12.56 83.38
C GLU A 29 -60.99 -11.27 82.61
N PRO A 30 -61.90 -10.29 82.57
CA PRO A 30 -61.61 -9.02 81.91
C PRO A 30 -60.32 -8.42 82.49
N PRO A 31 -59.40 -7.92 81.65
CA PRO A 31 -58.10 -7.45 82.10
C PRO A 31 -58.26 -6.37 83.17
N SER A 32 -57.46 -6.45 84.23
CA SER A 32 -57.48 -5.46 85.30
C SER A 32 -57.10 -4.08 84.76
N LEU A 33 -57.58 -3.02 85.42
CA LEU A 33 -57.27 -1.65 85.01
C LEU A 33 -55.74 -1.40 84.95
N GLU A 34 -54.99 -1.97 85.88
CA GLU A 34 -53.52 -1.91 85.90
C GLU A 34 -52.89 -2.55 84.66
N ARG A 35 -53.42 -3.69 84.20
CA ARG A 35 -52.95 -4.42 83.02
C ARG A 35 -53.25 -3.66 81.72
N LEU A 36 -54.43 -3.05 81.62
CA LEU A 36 -54.78 -2.17 80.49
C LEU A 36 -53.91 -0.91 80.42
N VAL A 37 -53.58 -0.33 81.58
CA VAL A 37 -52.65 0.81 81.66
C VAL A 37 -51.24 0.40 81.26
N LEU A 38 -50.78 -0.79 81.63
CA LEU A 38 -49.50 -1.34 81.14
C LEU A 38 -49.51 -1.50 79.62
N HIS A 39 -50.51 -2.17 79.04
CA HIS A 39 -50.62 -2.33 77.58
C HIS A 39 -50.63 -0.98 76.84
N PHE A 40 -51.31 0.03 77.38
CA PHE A 40 -51.27 1.39 76.84
C PHE A 40 -49.88 2.04 76.90
N ILE A 41 -49.12 1.85 77.98
CA ILE A 41 -47.74 2.35 78.08
C ILE A 41 -46.83 1.64 77.06
N HIS A 42 -46.96 0.33 76.91
CA HIS A 42 -46.22 -0.46 75.92
C HIS A 42 -46.56 0.00 74.49
N ALA A 43 -47.85 0.18 74.17
CA ALA A 43 -48.31 0.74 72.90
C ALA A 43 -47.85 2.19 72.68
N LYS A 44 -47.74 3.02 73.73
CA LYS A 44 -47.20 4.39 73.60
C LYS A 44 -45.70 4.38 73.35
N ARG A 45 -44.95 3.51 74.03
CA ARG A 45 -43.51 3.35 73.84
C ARG A 45 -43.18 2.81 72.44
N SER A 46 -43.99 1.88 71.90
CA SER A 46 -43.77 1.34 70.56
C SER A 46 -43.90 2.39 69.45
N LEU A 47 -44.68 3.47 69.65
CA LEU A 47 -44.75 4.60 68.71
C LEU A 47 -43.44 5.39 68.56
N SER A 48 -42.47 5.20 69.46
CA SER A 48 -41.11 5.75 69.28
C SER A 48 -40.39 5.16 68.05
N ALA A 49 -40.86 4.02 67.52
CA ALA A 49 -40.44 3.45 66.24
C ALA A 49 -40.73 4.36 65.02
N SER A 50 -41.51 5.45 65.20
CA SER A 50 -41.66 6.50 64.18
C SER A 50 -40.33 7.08 63.69
N ALA A 51 -39.29 7.09 64.53
CA ALA A 51 -37.94 7.52 64.13
C ALA A 51 -37.31 6.58 63.09
N LEU A 52 -37.54 5.26 63.20
CA LEU A 52 -37.06 4.26 62.25
C LEU A 52 -37.75 4.43 60.89
N LEU A 53 -39.06 4.69 60.90
CA LEU A 53 -39.82 4.93 59.67
C LEU A 53 -39.37 6.22 58.96
N SER A 54 -39.12 7.30 59.72
CA SER A 54 -38.60 8.55 59.17
C SER A 54 -37.23 8.33 58.50
N ARG A 55 -36.33 7.61 59.17
CA ARG A 55 -34.99 7.28 58.65
C ARG A 55 -35.08 6.39 57.41
N ALA A 56 -35.91 5.35 57.41
CA ALA A 56 -36.12 4.50 56.23
C ALA A 56 -36.67 5.30 55.03
N GLY A 57 -37.61 6.23 55.27
CA GLY A 57 -38.14 7.13 54.24
C GLY A 57 -37.07 8.08 53.65
N GLU A 58 -36.17 8.60 54.49
CA GLU A 58 -35.02 9.40 54.05
C GLU A 58 -34.07 8.58 53.17
N LEU A 59 -33.74 7.35 53.57
CA LEU A 59 -32.85 6.46 52.82
C LEU A 59 -33.44 6.04 51.47
N VAL A 60 -34.74 5.72 51.40
CA VAL A 60 -35.44 5.43 50.14
C VAL A 60 -35.51 6.66 49.24
N THR A 61 -35.69 7.85 49.80
CA THR A 61 -35.68 9.08 49.01
C THR A 61 -34.27 9.36 48.46
N GLY A 62 -33.23 9.19 49.28
CA GLY A 62 -31.83 9.35 48.88
C GLY A 62 -31.39 8.30 47.84
N SER A 63 -31.90 7.08 47.91
CA SER A 63 -31.52 5.99 46.99
C SER A 63 -31.99 6.25 45.55
N ARG A 64 -33.09 7.00 45.35
CA ARG A 64 -33.54 7.43 44.01
C ARG A 64 -32.49 8.31 43.32
N SER A 65 -31.92 9.27 44.05
CA SER A 65 -30.87 10.15 43.51
C SER A 65 -29.59 9.36 43.17
N LEU A 66 -29.19 8.42 44.04
CA LEU A 66 -28.05 7.54 43.77
C LEU A 66 -28.28 6.64 42.55
N LEU A 67 -29.50 6.11 42.39
CA LEU A 67 -29.88 5.28 41.24
C LEU A 67 -29.79 6.06 39.91
N GLU A 68 -30.34 7.27 39.89
CA GLU A 68 -30.26 8.17 38.73
C GLU A 68 -28.80 8.49 38.39
N GLU A 69 -27.98 8.81 39.40
CA GLU A 69 -26.56 9.08 39.21
C GLU A 69 -25.80 7.86 38.64
N ILE A 70 -26.00 6.67 39.21
CA ILE A 70 -25.41 5.42 38.71
C ILE A 70 -25.83 5.17 37.26
N ALA A 71 -27.12 5.32 36.93
CA ALA A 71 -27.60 5.11 35.57
C ALA A 71 -26.93 6.07 34.57
N VAL A 72 -26.84 7.35 34.91
CA VAL A 72 -26.19 8.36 34.07
C VAL A 72 -24.69 8.11 33.93
N LEU A 73 -23.98 7.84 35.04
CA LEU A 73 -22.54 7.59 35.02
C LEU A 73 -22.19 6.32 34.27
N ASN A 74 -22.94 5.23 34.45
CA ASN A 74 -22.71 3.98 33.73
C ASN A 74 -23.01 4.14 32.24
N ALA A 75 -24.09 4.81 31.86
CA ALA A 75 -24.40 5.06 30.45
C ALA A 75 -23.31 5.91 29.77
N ARG A 76 -22.87 7.00 30.41
CA ARG A 76 -21.79 7.86 29.91
C ARG A 76 -20.47 7.10 29.84
N SER A 77 -20.13 6.33 30.87
CA SER A 77 -18.88 5.56 30.93
C SER A 77 -18.86 4.43 29.90
N ALA A 78 -19.98 3.74 29.68
CA ALA A 78 -20.10 2.70 28.65
C ALA A 78 -19.99 3.29 27.24
N PHE A 79 -20.63 4.44 26.97
CA PHE A 79 -20.50 5.13 25.69
C PHE A 79 -19.06 5.60 25.44
N ALA A 80 -18.45 6.27 26.41
CA ALA A 80 -17.08 6.74 26.32
C ALA A 80 -16.08 5.60 26.15
N ARG A 81 -16.28 4.48 26.87
CA ARG A 81 -15.41 3.30 26.77
C ARG A 81 -15.40 2.69 25.38
N ARG A 82 -16.56 2.45 24.77
CA ARG A 82 -16.62 1.92 23.40
C ARG A 82 -15.87 2.83 22.40
N ALA A 83 -16.05 4.13 22.53
CA ALA A 83 -15.34 5.09 21.68
C ALA A 83 -13.82 5.06 21.94
N VAL A 84 -13.39 4.98 23.20
CA VAL A 84 -11.97 4.87 23.57
C VAL A 84 -11.36 3.58 23.03
N ASP A 85 -12.04 2.44 23.16
CA ASP A 85 -11.59 1.14 22.66
C ASP A 85 -11.35 1.20 21.14
N GLU A 86 -12.32 1.73 20.38
CA GLU A 86 -12.20 1.92 18.93
C GLU A 86 -11.03 2.86 18.55
N GLN A 87 -10.81 3.92 19.32
CA GLN A 87 -9.68 4.84 19.08
C GLN A 87 -8.33 4.18 19.41
N VAL A 88 -8.24 3.39 20.48
CA VAL A 88 -7.02 2.66 20.85
C VAL A 88 -6.67 1.61 19.80
N GLU A 89 -7.65 0.87 19.28
CA GLU A 89 -7.45 -0.05 18.15
C GLU A 89 -6.93 0.69 16.90
N THR A 90 -7.52 1.85 16.59
CA THR A 90 -7.08 2.67 15.45
C THR A 90 -5.64 3.16 15.64
N LEU A 91 -5.29 3.66 16.83
CA LEU A 91 -3.93 4.13 17.12
C LEU A 91 -2.92 2.96 17.12
N ALA A 92 -3.31 1.77 17.57
CA ALA A 92 -2.49 0.58 17.47
C ALA A 92 -2.22 0.19 16.01
N ALA A 93 -3.25 0.22 15.15
CA ALA A 93 -3.08 -0.04 13.72
C ALA A 93 -2.17 0.99 13.04
N ILE A 94 -2.26 2.28 13.42
CA ILE A 94 -1.32 3.31 12.93
C ILE A 94 0.11 3.01 13.40
N ARG A 95 0.29 2.63 14.67
CA ARG A 95 1.60 2.25 15.20
C ARG A 95 2.20 1.09 14.43
N ASP A 96 1.42 0.05 14.16
CA ASP A 96 1.87 -1.12 13.41
C ASP A 96 2.28 -0.73 11.99
N SER A 97 1.46 0.07 11.31
CA SER A 97 1.81 0.60 10.00
C SER A 97 3.08 1.45 10.00
N VAL A 98 3.37 2.20 11.06
CA VAL A 98 4.64 2.93 11.21
C VAL A 98 5.79 1.96 11.44
N GLY A 99 5.60 0.93 12.29
CA GLY A 99 6.59 -0.12 12.53
C GLY A 99 6.98 -0.86 11.25
N ASP A 100 6.00 -1.22 10.42
CA ASP A 100 6.21 -1.90 9.14
C ASP A 100 7.15 -1.10 8.20
N VAL A 101 7.15 0.23 8.27
CA VAL A 101 8.08 1.07 7.49
C VAL A 101 9.53 0.84 7.94
N GLY A 102 9.75 0.69 9.24
CA GLY A 102 11.06 0.39 9.82
C GLY A 102 11.54 -1.02 9.49
N ASP A 103 10.65 -2.00 9.53
CA ASP A 103 10.96 -3.40 9.19
C ASP A 103 11.28 -3.54 7.70
N LEU A 104 10.44 -2.98 6.84
CA LEU A 104 10.68 -2.96 5.38
C LEU A 104 12.02 -2.28 5.04
N ALA A 105 12.34 -1.14 5.67
CA ALA A 105 13.62 -0.47 5.44
C ALA A 105 14.81 -1.32 5.92
N THR A 106 14.64 -2.13 6.96
CA THR A 106 15.68 -3.04 7.47
C THR A 106 15.91 -4.21 6.49
N ASP A 107 14.83 -4.77 5.95
CA ASP A 107 14.90 -5.82 4.93
C ASP A 107 15.52 -5.30 3.63
N GLU A 108 15.10 -4.11 3.17
CA GLU A 108 15.73 -3.43 2.02
C GLU A 108 17.21 -3.17 2.27
N PHE A 109 17.58 -2.72 3.48
CA PHE A 109 18.97 -2.48 3.86
C PHE A 109 19.80 -3.77 3.80
N GLN A 110 19.27 -4.88 4.31
CA GLN A 110 19.98 -6.16 4.25
C GLN A 110 20.25 -6.60 2.81
N ASN A 111 19.26 -6.47 1.91
CA ASN A 111 19.44 -6.78 0.49
C ASN A 111 20.50 -5.89 -0.17
N VAL A 112 20.57 -4.61 0.21
CA VAL A 112 21.56 -3.66 -0.31
C VAL A 112 22.96 -4.04 0.19
N VAL A 113 23.11 -4.40 1.47
CA VAL A 113 24.37 -4.88 2.05
C VAL A 113 24.84 -6.16 1.36
N ASP A 114 23.94 -7.11 1.13
CA ASP A 114 24.28 -8.35 0.41
C ASP A 114 24.82 -8.05 -1.01
N GLY A 115 24.24 -7.07 -1.70
CA GLY A 115 24.73 -6.61 -3.01
C GLY A 115 26.08 -5.88 -2.96
N VAL A 116 26.35 -5.12 -1.90
CA VAL A 116 27.68 -4.53 -1.63
C VAL A 116 28.70 -5.64 -1.42
N ASP A 117 28.39 -6.63 -0.59
CA ASP A 117 29.29 -7.73 -0.25
C ASP A 117 29.62 -8.58 -1.49
N GLU A 118 28.64 -8.82 -2.37
CA GLU A 118 28.88 -9.50 -3.64
C GLU A 118 29.83 -8.70 -4.56
N ALA A 119 29.59 -7.39 -4.71
CA ALA A 119 30.44 -6.53 -5.52
C ALA A 119 31.86 -6.44 -4.96
N HIS A 120 32.01 -6.28 -3.64
CA HIS A 120 33.28 -6.28 -2.94
C HIS A 120 34.00 -7.63 -3.09
N GLY A 121 33.30 -8.74 -2.91
CA GLY A 121 33.84 -10.08 -3.11
C GLY A 121 34.25 -10.36 -4.56
N ARG A 122 33.63 -9.70 -5.56
CA ARG A 122 34.12 -9.74 -6.95
C ARG A 122 35.39 -8.94 -7.12
N LEU A 123 35.46 -7.72 -6.58
CA LEU A 123 36.65 -6.88 -6.65
C LEU A 123 37.87 -7.58 -6.03
N GLU A 124 37.73 -8.14 -4.83
CA GLU A 124 38.78 -8.89 -4.14
C GLU A 124 39.32 -10.05 -4.99
N ARG A 125 38.44 -10.82 -5.63
CA ARG A 125 38.85 -11.90 -6.55
C ARG A 125 39.63 -11.37 -7.75
N THR A 126 39.20 -10.26 -8.34
CA THR A 126 39.91 -9.63 -9.46
C THR A 126 41.28 -9.09 -9.03
N LEU A 127 41.36 -8.42 -7.87
CA LEU A 127 42.63 -7.92 -7.30
C LEU A 127 43.60 -9.07 -6.98
N ALA A 128 43.11 -10.17 -6.42
CA ALA A 128 43.91 -11.38 -6.20
C ALA A 128 44.43 -11.97 -7.52
N GLY A 129 43.61 -11.98 -8.57
CA GLY A 129 44.00 -12.39 -9.92
C GLY A 129 45.10 -11.52 -10.54
N LEU A 130 45.09 -10.22 -10.26
CA LEU A 130 46.13 -9.28 -10.71
C LEU A 130 47.45 -9.46 -9.95
N LYS A 131 47.39 -9.66 -8.63
CA LYS A 131 48.57 -9.98 -7.80
C LYS A 131 49.25 -11.28 -8.23
N GLY A 132 48.47 -12.27 -8.66
CA GLY A 132 48.97 -13.57 -9.12
C GLY A 132 49.57 -13.59 -10.53
N ARG A 133 49.52 -12.47 -11.28
CA ARG A 133 49.91 -12.44 -12.70
C ARG A 133 51.14 -11.56 -12.91
N ALA A 134 52.30 -12.22 -13.04
CA ALA A 134 53.59 -11.57 -13.28
C ALA A 134 53.65 -10.92 -14.68
N VAL A 135 54.36 -9.80 -14.76
CA VAL A 135 54.62 -9.10 -16.03
C VAL A 135 55.77 -9.77 -16.78
N ASP A 136 55.63 -9.93 -18.09
CA ASP A 136 56.56 -10.63 -18.95
C ASP A 136 57.91 -9.90 -19.04
N ALA A 137 59.00 -10.66 -18.93
CA ALA A 137 60.37 -10.14 -18.88
C ALA A 137 60.79 -9.39 -20.16
N GLU A 138 60.19 -9.69 -21.32
CA GLU A 138 60.49 -9.03 -22.59
C GLU A 138 59.92 -7.60 -22.63
N LEU A 139 58.78 -7.36 -21.97
CA LEU A 139 58.16 -6.04 -21.81
C LEU A 139 58.87 -5.16 -20.78
N GLN A 140 59.68 -5.77 -19.91
CA GLN A 140 60.46 -5.06 -18.87
C GLN A 140 61.86 -4.64 -19.35
N ARG A 141 62.30 -5.03 -20.55
CA ARG A 141 63.59 -4.59 -21.09
C ARG A 141 63.53 -3.14 -21.57
N PRO A 142 64.43 -2.24 -21.12
CA PRO A 142 64.52 -0.90 -21.68
C PRO A 142 64.86 -0.98 -23.17
N GLY A 143 64.06 -0.32 -24.01
CA GLY A 143 64.36 -0.16 -25.43
C GLY A 143 65.71 0.52 -25.63
N SER A 144 66.54 -0.06 -26.49
CA SER A 144 67.87 0.40 -26.91
C SER A 144 68.06 1.91 -26.84
N SER A 145 68.81 2.37 -25.84
CA SER A 145 69.59 3.61 -25.89
C SER A 145 71.03 3.23 -25.63
N GLU A 146 71.89 3.47 -26.61
CA GLU A 146 73.34 3.35 -26.47
C GLU A 146 73.83 4.26 -25.33
N GLU A 147 74.82 3.75 -24.59
CA GLU A 147 75.75 4.48 -23.72
C GLU A 147 75.15 5.18 -22.48
N ASN A 148 75.15 4.46 -21.35
CA ASN A 148 75.97 4.85 -20.20
C ASN A 148 76.00 3.72 -19.16
N GLU A 149 77.15 3.05 -19.10
CA GLU A 149 77.53 2.21 -17.97
C GLU A 149 77.81 3.10 -16.76
N THR A 150 76.90 3.12 -15.80
CA THR A 150 77.25 3.22 -14.38
C THR A 150 76.25 2.39 -13.59
N GLU A 151 76.81 1.46 -12.86
CA GLU A 151 76.17 0.47 -12.00
C GLU A 151 75.27 1.11 -10.94
N GLU A 152 74.09 0.53 -10.72
CA GLU A 152 73.71 0.07 -9.39
C GLU A 152 72.80 -1.16 -9.53
N GLN A 153 73.24 -2.25 -8.90
CA GLN A 153 72.56 -3.54 -8.86
C GLN A 153 71.28 -3.42 -8.05
N SER A 154 70.13 -3.31 -8.71
CA SER A 154 68.85 -3.70 -8.13
C SER A 154 68.41 -5.00 -8.80
N GLU A 155 68.22 -6.06 -8.01
CA GLU A 155 67.59 -7.30 -8.49
C GLU A 155 66.32 -6.98 -9.30
N PRO A 156 66.02 -7.71 -10.39
CA PRO A 156 64.78 -7.51 -11.12
C PRO A 156 63.62 -7.97 -10.22
N THR A 157 63.03 -7.05 -9.47
CA THR A 157 61.79 -7.32 -8.74
C THR A 157 60.73 -7.68 -9.78
N GLU A 158 60.27 -8.95 -9.77
CA GLU A 158 59.18 -9.41 -10.61
C GLU A 158 57.92 -8.58 -10.31
N LYS A 159 57.66 -7.57 -11.14
CA LYS A 159 56.46 -6.74 -11.02
C LYS A 159 55.24 -7.55 -11.44
N ASN A 160 54.17 -7.45 -10.67
CA ASN A 160 52.88 -8.03 -11.00
C ASN A 160 51.97 -6.96 -11.63
N LEU A 161 50.83 -7.36 -12.19
CA LEU A 161 49.87 -6.40 -12.77
C LEU A 161 49.24 -5.46 -11.73
N TYR A 162 49.17 -5.88 -10.46
CA TYR A 162 48.61 -5.08 -9.38
C TYR A 162 49.48 -3.84 -9.06
N ASP A 163 50.80 -3.93 -9.21
CA ASP A 163 51.74 -2.82 -8.99
C ASP A 163 51.50 -1.60 -9.92
N PHE A 164 50.70 -1.77 -10.98
CA PHE A 164 50.34 -0.73 -11.94
C PHE A 164 48.99 -0.07 -11.64
N ILE A 165 48.34 -0.44 -10.52
CA ILE A 165 47.02 0.05 -10.11
C ILE A 165 47.16 0.94 -8.87
N GLN A 166 46.36 2.01 -8.78
CA GLN A 166 46.30 2.87 -7.59
C GLN A 166 45.49 2.20 -6.48
N GLU A 167 46.09 2.00 -5.30
CA GLU A 167 45.46 1.34 -4.16
C GLU A 167 44.40 2.23 -3.46
N SER A 168 44.52 3.56 -3.57
CA SER A 168 43.61 4.51 -2.91
C SER A 168 42.17 4.47 -3.46
N THR A 169 41.97 4.12 -4.74
CA THR A 169 40.65 4.23 -5.38
C THR A 169 39.61 3.23 -4.87
N HIS A 170 40.00 2.02 -4.48
CA HIS A 170 39.04 1.04 -3.93
C HIS A 170 38.88 1.19 -2.41
N THR A 171 39.96 1.51 -1.69
CA THR A 171 39.94 1.70 -0.23
C THR A 171 39.10 2.92 0.19
N ASP A 172 39.17 4.02 -0.56
CA ASP A 172 38.32 5.20 -0.34
C ASP A 172 36.82 4.89 -0.58
N LEU A 173 36.53 4.04 -1.57
CA LEU A 173 35.18 3.65 -1.93
C LEU A 173 34.56 2.73 -0.86
N GLU A 174 35.32 1.78 -0.34
CA GLU A 174 34.93 0.92 0.78
C GLU A 174 34.70 1.72 2.06
N ALA A 175 35.58 2.67 2.37
CA ALA A 175 35.42 3.55 3.53
C ALA A 175 34.13 4.40 3.42
N SER A 176 33.83 4.92 2.22
CA SER A 176 32.60 5.67 1.97
C SER A 176 31.34 4.81 2.14
N ILE A 177 31.33 3.56 1.67
CA ILE A 177 30.17 2.67 1.82
C ILE A 177 29.97 2.31 3.30
N ARG A 178 31.04 2.04 4.05
CA ARG A 178 30.97 1.79 5.49
C ARG A 178 30.36 2.98 6.25
N GLY A 179 30.73 4.21 5.88
CA GLY A 179 30.15 5.42 6.47
C GLY A 179 28.63 5.53 6.25
N LEU A 180 28.14 5.16 5.07
CA LEU A 180 26.70 5.15 4.76
C LEU A 180 25.94 4.07 5.53
N VAL A 181 26.56 2.91 5.74
CA VAL A 181 26.03 1.82 6.58
C VAL A 181 25.88 2.28 8.04
N ASP A 182 26.90 2.95 8.57
CA ASP A 182 26.86 3.50 9.93
C ASP A 182 25.78 4.58 10.06
N GLU A 183 25.62 5.43 9.04
CA GLU A 183 24.58 6.47 8.97
C GLU A 183 23.17 5.86 9.04
N PHE A 184 22.91 4.77 8.31
CA PHE A 184 21.63 4.04 8.41
C PHE A 184 21.38 3.56 9.85
N GLY A 185 22.41 3.02 10.50
CA GLY A 185 22.31 2.59 11.91
C GLY A 185 21.90 3.74 12.84
N VAL A 186 22.44 4.95 12.63
CA VAL A 186 22.07 6.14 13.42
C VAL A 186 20.61 6.53 13.16
N VAL A 187 20.20 6.62 11.90
CA VAL A 187 18.85 7.01 11.49
C VAL A 187 17.80 6.02 11.98
N LYS A 188 18.07 4.71 11.88
CA LYS A 188 17.22 3.65 12.43
C LYS A 188 17.08 3.73 13.95
N ASN A 189 18.17 3.97 14.67
CA ASN A 189 18.11 4.12 16.13
C ASN A 189 17.24 5.30 16.58
N ILE A 190 17.24 6.41 15.83
CA ILE A 190 16.37 7.56 16.08
C ILE A 190 14.90 7.18 15.86
N PHE A 191 14.60 6.50 14.76
CA PHE A 191 13.25 6.01 14.45
C PHE A 191 12.74 5.01 15.50
N ASP A 192 13.53 4.00 15.85
CA ASP A 192 13.15 2.99 16.83
C ASP A 192 12.90 3.61 18.22
N ARG A 193 13.62 4.70 18.57
CA ARG A 193 13.39 5.45 19.81
C ARG A 193 12.04 6.16 19.79
N ASP A 194 11.67 6.76 18.66
CA ASP A 194 10.37 7.42 18.47
C ASP A 194 9.22 6.40 18.55
N LEU A 195 9.35 5.26 17.87
CA LEU A 195 8.38 4.16 17.92
C LEU A 195 8.20 3.61 19.34
N ARG A 196 9.29 3.48 20.12
CA ARG A 196 9.21 3.13 21.55
C ARG A 196 8.50 4.19 22.40
N GLN A 197 8.57 5.46 22.02
CA GLN A 197 7.81 6.52 22.70
C GLN A 197 6.32 6.41 22.40
N TYR A 198 5.95 6.19 21.13
CA TYR A 198 4.58 5.92 20.72
C TYR A 198 3.99 4.73 21.52
N ASN A 199 4.72 3.61 21.56
CA ASN A 199 4.29 2.42 22.27
C ASN A 199 4.06 2.66 23.77
N ARG A 200 4.89 3.49 24.41
CA ARG A 200 4.68 3.87 25.82
C ARG A 200 3.38 4.65 26.01
N HIS A 201 3.03 5.55 25.09
CA HIS A 201 1.75 6.27 25.17
C HIS A 201 0.54 5.31 25.06
N LEU A 202 0.59 4.34 24.13
CA LEU A 202 -0.47 3.34 24.00
C LEU A 202 -0.58 2.42 25.21
N GLN A 203 0.56 1.96 25.74
CA GLN A 203 0.57 1.10 26.92
C GLN A 203 0.00 1.82 28.14
N ASP A 204 0.39 3.08 28.35
CA ASP A 204 -0.10 3.90 29.46
C ASP A 204 -1.63 4.16 29.38
N ILE A 205 -2.17 4.33 28.16
CA ILE A 205 -3.62 4.40 27.93
C ILE A 205 -4.29 3.07 28.28
N SER A 206 -3.75 1.95 27.82
CA SER A 206 -4.28 0.60 28.05
C SER A 206 -4.22 0.20 29.54
N ASP A 207 -3.13 0.51 30.22
CA ASP A 207 -2.94 0.27 31.65
C ASP A 207 -3.96 1.10 32.46
N THR A 208 -4.13 2.38 32.12
CA THR A 208 -5.13 3.24 32.77
C THR A 208 -6.56 2.72 32.55
N LEU A 209 -6.84 2.17 31.36
CA LEU A 209 -8.14 1.62 30.99
C LEU A 209 -8.44 0.27 31.67
N SER A 210 -7.43 -0.57 31.89
CA SER A 210 -7.55 -1.85 32.60
C SER A 210 -7.59 -1.68 34.13
N HIS A 211 -6.90 -0.66 34.66
CA HIS A 211 -7.05 -0.23 36.05
C HIS A 211 -8.45 0.34 36.35
N ALA A 212 -9.17 0.85 35.34
CA ALA A 212 -10.57 1.26 35.51
C ALA A 212 -11.53 0.08 35.69
N ASP A 213 -11.16 -1.12 35.22
CA ASP A 213 -11.95 -2.36 35.37
C ASP A 213 -11.59 -3.13 36.65
N SER A 214 -10.34 -3.04 37.08
CA SER A 214 -9.84 -3.74 38.26
C SER A 214 -10.02 -2.90 39.53
N HIS A 215 -11.18 -3.04 40.16
CA HIS A 215 -11.34 -2.56 41.53
C HIS A 215 -10.80 -3.58 42.55
N PRO A 216 -9.99 -3.14 43.53
CA PRO A 216 -9.60 -3.95 44.66
C PRO A 216 -10.84 -4.18 45.53
N THR A 217 -11.33 -5.42 45.57
CA THR A 217 -12.14 -5.86 46.70
C THR A 217 -11.30 -5.63 47.95
N SER A 218 -11.82 -4.87 48.90
CA SER A 218 -11.19 -4.63 50.20
C SER A 218 -11.25 -5.87 51.08
N ASP A 219 -10.71 -7.00 50.59
CA ASP A 219 -10.29 -8.17 51.37
C ASP A 219 -9.46 -9.13 50.49
N PRO A 220 -8.17 -9.40 50.76
CA PRO A 220 -7.37 -10.38 50.02
C PRO A 220 -7.81 -11.84 50.22
N GLN A 221 -8.85 -12.12 51.04
CA GLN A 221 -9.31 -13.48 51.33
C GLN A 221 -10.65 -13.89 50.70
N ALA A 222 -11.42 -13.01 50.09
CA ALA A 222 -12.71 -13.36 49.50
C ALA A 222 -12.58 -13.71 48.00
N LYS A 223 -12.03 -14.90 47.68
CA LYS A 223 -12.31 -15.52 46.37
C LYS A 223 -13.78 -15.93 46.36
N GLN A 224 -14.60 -15.28 45.53
CA GLN A 224 -15.96 -15.74 45.24
C GLN A 224 -15.91 -17.23 44.86
N THR A 225 -16.59 -18.06 45.63
CA THR A 225 -16.72 -19.48 45.35
C THR A 225 -17.98 -19.73 44.52
N LEU A 226 -18.06 -20.88 43.85
CA LEU A 226 -19.19 -21.29 42.99
C LEU A 226 -20.55 -21.36 43.74
N TYR A 227 -20.55 -21.13 45.06
CA TYR A 227 -21.71 -21.21 45.96
C TYR A 227 -22.14 -19.85 46.52
N ASP A 228 -21.49 -18.74 46.15
CA ASP A 228 -21.93 -17.41 46.57
C ASP A 228 -23.12 -16.94 45.72
N ASP A 229 -24.24 -16.61 46.38
CA ASP A 229 -25.41 -16.05 45.72
C ASP A 229 -25.05 -14.77 44.95
N PRO A 230 -25.56 -14.57 43.72
CA PRO A 230 -25.19 -13.43 42.91
C PRO A 230 -25.60 -12.12 43.58
N THR A 231 -24.64 -11.20 43.69
CA THR A 231 -24.86 -9.84 44.21
C THR A 231 -26.15 -9.24 43.62
N PRO A 232 -27.10 -8.75 44.43
CA PRO A 232 -28.39 -8.27 43.92
C PRO A 232 -28.18 -7.12 42.93
N SER A 233 -28.92 -7.13 41.81
CA SER A 233 -28.83 -6.04 40.84
C SER A 233 -29.33 -4.72 41.44
N ILE A 234 -28.78 -3.60 40.99
CA ILE A 234 -29.11 -2.26 41.50
C ILE A 234 -30.64 -1.98 41.53
N PRO A 235 -31.45 -2.37 40.50
CA PRO A 235 -32.90 -2.25 40.56
C PRO A 235 -33.57 -3.17 41.60
N LYS A 236 -32.99 -4.34 41.89
CA LYS A 236 -33.49 -5.25 42.93
C LYS A 236 -33.22 -4.68 44.32
N LEU A 237 -32.04 -4.09 44.56
CA LEU A 237 -31.72 -3.41 45.82
C LEU A 237 -32.71 -2.27 46.10
N PHE A 238 -33.00 -1.45 45.09
CA PHE A 238 -33.96 -0.35 45.23
C PHE A 238 -35.38 -0.86 45.52
N ARG A 239 -35.87 -1.86 44.77
CA ARG A 239 -37.21 -2.43 44.98
C ARG A 239 -37.34 -3.13 46.33
N ALA A 240 -36.28 -3.79 46.80
CA ALA A 240 -36.24 -4.40 48.13
C ALA A 240 -36.37 -3.32 49.21
N MET A 241 -35.58 -2.24 49.15
CA MET A 241 -35.70 -1.12 50.09
C MET A 241 -37.09 -0.46 50.08
N ASP A 242 -37.66 -0.21 48.90
CA ASP A 242 -38.99 0.40 48.75
C ASP A 242 -40.08 -0.53 49.32
N GLY A 243 -39.94 -1.84 49.09
CA GLY A 243 -40.80 -2.87 49.67
C GLY A 243 -40.69 -2.97 51.19
N HIS A 244 -39.47 -2.97 51.75
CA HIS A 244 -39.24 -3.05 53.19
C HIS A 244 -39.74 -1.77 53.88
N ALA A 245 -39.53 -0.58 53.29
CA ALA A 245 -40.10 0.66 53.82
C ALA A 245 -41.64 0.68 53.78
N ALA A 246 -42.26 0.09 52.75
CA ALA A 246 -43.71 -0.07 52.68
C ALA A 246 -44.24 -1.04 53.77
N GLN A 247 -43.56 -2.16 53.99
CA GLN A 247 -43.87 -3.10 55.08
C GLN A 247 -43.71 -2.44 56.45
N MET A 248 -42.64 -1.66 56.67
CA MET A 248 -42.46 -0.88 57.89
C MET A 248 -43.60 0.11 58.13
N ALA A 249 -44.12 0.75 57.07
CA ALA A 249 -45.27 1.64 57.18
C ALA A 249 -46.58 0.90 57.54
N GLU A 250 -46.76 -0.34 57.04
CA GLU A 250 -47.91 -1.18 57.36
C GLU A 250 -47.87 -1.68 58.82
N LEU A 251 -46.73 -2.17 59.29
CA LEU A 251 -46.50 -2.56 60.69
C LEU A 251 -46.62 -1.36 61.64
N PHE A 252 -46.12 -0.19 61.26
CA PHE A 252 -46.31 1.01 62.07
C PHE A 252 -47.79 1.44 62.13
N SER A 253 -48.55 1.27 61.04
CA SER A 253 -49.99 1.52 61.00
C SER A 253 -50.77 0.56 61.91
N SER A 254 -50.36 -0.70 62.03
CA SER A 254 -50.97 -1.63 63.00
C SER A 254 -50.66 -1.23 64.45
N LEU A 255 -49.44 -0.76 64.75
CA LEU A 255 -49.10 -0.21 66.07
C LEU A 255 -49.92 1.04 66.43
N ILE A 256 -50.17 1.94 65.46
CA ILE A 256 -51.05 3.10 65.67
C ILE A 256 -52.48 2.64 65.97
N LYS A 257 -53.01 1.69 65.19
CA LYS A 257 -54.36 1.14 65.42
C LYS A 257 -54.47 0.48 66.80
N HIS A 258 -53.45 -0.25 67.22
CA HIS A 258 -53.40 -0.87 68.55
C HIS A 258 -53.36 0.21 69.65
N TYR A 259 -52.54 1.25 69.50
CA TYR A 259 -52.53 2.39 70.41
C TYR A 259 -53.91 3.06 70.49
N ASP A 260 -54.55 3.36 69.37
CA ASP A 260 -55.89 3.95 69.32
C ASP A 260 -56.95 3.03 69.96
N LEU A 261 -56.80 1.71 69.82
CA LEU A 261 -57.65 0.72 70.48
C LEU A 261 -57.44 0.70 72.00
N CYS A 262 -56.19 0.77 72.49
CA CYS A 262 -55.88 0.92 73.91
C CYS A 262 -56.44 2.21 74.50
N VAL A 263 -56.34 3.32 73.75
CA VAL A 263 -56.93 4.63 74.10
C VAL A 263 -58.45 4.49 74.25
N THR A 264 -59.09 3.81 73.31
CA THR A 264 -60.54 3.57 73.31
C THR A 264 -60.94 2.66 74.48
N ALA A 265 -60.23 1.56 74.72
CA ALA A 265 -60.46 0.64 75.83
C ALA A 265 -60.35 1.31 77.22
N LEU A 266 -59.39 2.24 77.38
CA LEU A 266 -59.21 3.02 78.61
C LEU A 266 -60.33 4.06 78.81
N LYS A 267 -60.84 4.68 77.73
CA LYS A 267 -61.99 5.60 77.79
C LYS A 267 -63.28 4.91 78.24
N HIS A 268 -63.46 3.64 77.86
CA HIS A 268 -64.62 2.82 78.23
C HIS A 268 -64.45 2.04 79.54
N THR A 269 -63.42 2.33 80.33
CA THR A 269 -63.16 1.68 81.63
C THR A 269 -63.13 2.72 82.75
N GLU A 270 -63.90 2.48 83.81
CA GLU A 270 -64.04 3.40 84.95
C GLU A 270 -62.67 3.66 85.62
N GLY A 271 -62.29 4.94 85.78
CA GLY A 271 -60.99 5.35 86.31
C GLY A 271 -59.79 5.24 85.33
N GLY A 272 -59.98 4.70 84.13
CA GLY A 272 -58.89 4.44 83.18
C GLY A 272 -58.19 5.69 82.64
N GLY A 273 -58.93 6.79 82.41
CA GLY A 273 -58.35 8.05 81.95
C GLY A 273 -57.45 8.74 82.99
N GLU A 274 -57.76 8.63 84.28
CA GLU A 274 -56.92 9.18 85.37
C GLU A 274 -55.70 8.29 85.63
N ALA A 275 -55.86 6.96 85.58
CA ALA A 275 -54.77 6.00 85.75
C ALA A 275 -53.74 6.09 84.61
N ALA A 276 -54.19 6.22 83.35
CA ALA A 276 -53.31 6.44 82.21
C ALA A 276 -52.51 7.76 82.32
N LYS A 277 -53.14 8.83 82.86
CA LYS A 277 -52.48 10.12 83.08
C LYS A 277 -51.36 10.03 84.11
N GLN A 278 -51.62 9.35 85.23
CA GLN A 278 -50.62 9.14 86.29
C GLN A 278 -49.46 8.27 85.79
N ALA A 279 -49.76 7.22 85.02
CA ALA A 279 -48.74 6.33 84.49
C ALA A 279 -47.83 7.02 83.45
N VAL A 280 -48.39 7.81 82.53
CA VAL A 280 -47.60 8.59 81.56
C VAL A 280 -46.72 9.64 82.23
N GLN A 281 -47.17 10.24 83.34
CA GLN A 281 -46.39 11.20 84.13
C GLN A 281 -45.28 10.50 84.94
N ALA A 282 -45.56 9.34 85.52
CA ALA A 282 -44.58 8.55 86.27
C ALA A 282 -43.44 8.01 85.38
N GLU A 283 -43.77 7.71 84.12
CA GLU A 283 -42.86 7.18 83.11
C GLU A 283 -42.09 8.27 82.32
N HIS A 284 -42.31 9.56 82.60
CA HIS A 284 -41.69 10.69 81.89
C HIS A 284 -41.90 10.69 80.35
N LEU A 285 -42.91 9.99 79.83
CA LEU A 285 -43.22 9.85 78.39
C LEU A 285 -43.92 11.09 77.78
N SER A 286 -43.75 12.27 78.37
CA SER A 286 -44.45 13.53 78.01
C SER A 286 -43.72 14.38 76.97
N ALA A 287 -42.49 14.02 76.59
CA ALA A 287 -41.56 14.97 75.94
C ALA A 287 -41.12 14.62 74.51
N GLN A 288 -41.61 13.54 73.90
CA GLN A 288 -41.16 13.13 72.56
C GLN A 288 -42.36 12.91 71.61
N ASN A 289 -42.55 13.88 70.71
CA ASN A 289 -43.51 14.01 69.60
C ASN A 289 -44.96 14.48 69.90
N PRO A 290 -45.32 15.72 69.47
CA PRO A 290 -46.64 16.35 69.66
C PRO A 290 -47.56 16.08 68.46
N ALA A 291 -47.93 14.82 68.23
CA ALA A 291 -48.90 14.47 67.19
C ALA A 291 -50.27 14.13 67.81
N GLY A 292 -51.00 15.18 68.26
CA GLY A 292 -52.48 15.27 68.31
C GLY A 292 -53.32 14.28 69.13
N GLY A 293 -52.81 13.10 69.50
CA GLY A 293 -53.57 12.04 70.17
C GLY A 293 -53.72 12.26 71.68
N GLU A 294 -52.76 12.95 72.32
CA GLU A 294 -52.81 13.21 73.76
C GLU A 294 -54.01 14.09 74.16
N GLU A 295 -54.50 14.96 73.28
CA GLU A 295 -55.70 15.75 73.54
C GLU A 295 -57.00 14.92 73.52
N SER A 296 -57.02 13.77 72.83
CA SER A 296 -58.23 12.95 72.65
C SER A 296 -58.59 12.16 73.91
N LEU A 297 -57.61 11.80 74.74
CA LEU A 297 -57.83 11.03 75.97
C LEU A 297 -58.33 11.88 77.14
N TYR A 298 -57.95 13.17 77.16
CA TYR A 298 -58.23 14.08 78.27
C TYR A 298 -59.30 15.14 77.98
N LYS A 299 -59.83 15.21 76.75
CA LYS A 299 -61.08 15.94 76.47
C LYS A 299 -62.26 15.17 77.10
N LYS A 300 -63.13 15.89 77.81
CA LYS A 300 -64.43 15.40 78.32
C LYS A 300 -65.40 15.09 77.17
N THR A 301 -65.04 14.19 76.26
CA THR A 301 -65.99 13.61 75.31
C THR A 301 -66.51 12.34 75.94
N VAL A 302 -67.81 12.32 76.22
CA VAL A 302 -68.51 11.10 76.64
C VAL A 302 -68.27 10.06 75.54
N PRO A 303 -67.67 8.90 75.84
CA PRO A 303 -67.45 7.85 74.84
C PRO A 303 -68.80 7.40 74.24
N GLU A 304 -68.85 7.08 72.95
CA GLU A 304 -70.08 6.52 72.35
C GLU A 304 -70.46 5.22 73.08
N PRO A 305 -71.73 5.00 73.47
CA PRO A 305 -72.09 3.82 74.25
C PRO A 305 -71.89 2.54 73.41
N ILE A 306 -70.85 1.78 73.75
CA ILE A 306 -70.59 0.44 73.21
C ILE A 306 -71.36 -0.61 74.02
N ASP A 307 -71.84 -1.66 73.35
CA ASP A 307 -72.50 -2.77 74.04
C ASP A 307 -71.50 -3.57 74.90
N GLU A 308 -71.99 -4.27 75.92
CA GLU A 308 -71.15 -5.01 76.86
C GLU A 308 -70.38 -6.16 76.16
N GLU A 309 -70.97 -6.76 75.12
CA GLU A 309 -70.29 -7.77 74.31
C GLU A 309 -69.27 -7.17 73.33
N GLU A 310 -69.55 -6.01 72.74
CA GLU A 310 -68.57 -5.27 71.93
C GLU A 310 -67.36 -4.84 72.78
N ARG A 311 -67.60 -4.41 74.03
CA ARG A 311 -66.54 -4.07 74.99
C ARG A 311 -65.69 -5.28 75.36
N LYS A 312 -66.29 -6.44 75.63
CA LYS A 312 -65.55 -7.68 75.91
C LYS A 312 -64.72 -8.13 74.71
N GLN A 313 -65.25 -7.99 73.50
CA GLN A 313 -64.52 -8.30 72.27
C GLN A 313 -63.33 -7.35 72.08
N MET A 314 -63.50 -6.05 72.27
CA MET A 314 -62.42 -5.06 72.20
C MET A 314 -61.31 -5.38 73.20
N LEU A 315 -61.64 -5.70 74.46
CA LEU A 315 -60.65 -6.04 75.48
C LEU A 315 -59.88 -7.34 75.15
N ARG A 316 -60.53 -8.32 74.50
CA ARG A 316 -59.85 -9.53 74.01
C ARG A 316 -58.86 -9.22 72.88
N VAL A 317 -59.22 -8.33 71.96
CA VAL A 317 -58.34 -7.91 70.86
C VAL A 317 -57.14 -7.14 71.42
N VAL A 318 -57.35 -6.21 72.36
CA VAL A 318 -56.24 -5.50 73.03
C VAL A 318 -55.29 -6.45 73.74
N GLU A 319 -55.80 -7.47 74.43
CA GLU A 319 -54.97 -8.46 75.13
C GLU A 319 -54.18 -9.36 74.15
N GLY A 320 -54.79 -9.74 73.02
CA GLY A 320 -54.14 -10.51 71.97
C GLY A 320 -53.03 -9.70 71.28
N ASP A 321 -53.37 -8.53 70.75
CA ASP A 321 -52.43 -7.64 70.08
C ASP A 321 -51.26 -7.25 70.99
N ALA A 322 -51.50 -7.06 72.29
CA ALA A 322 -50.46 -6.69 73.25
C ALA A 322 -49.36 -7.74 73.42
N THR A 323 -49.64 -9.02 73.10
CA THR A 323 -48.61 -10.08 73.09
C THR A 323 -47.74 -10.04 71.84
N GLU A 324 -48.22 -9.44 70.75
CA GLU A 324 -47.54 -9.38 69.45
C GLU A 324 -46.74 -8.07 69.25
N VAL A 325 -46.95 -7.04 70.10
CA VAL A 325 -46.30 -5.72 69.96
C VAL A 325 -44.76 -5.81 69.92
N GLU A 326 -44.15 -6.65 70.75
CA GLU A 326 -42.68 -6.79 70.78
C GLU A 326 -42.16 -7.52 69.52
N ASP A 327 -42.90 -8.49 68.99
CA ASP A 327 -42.54 -9.19 67.75
C ASP A 327 -42.61 -8.24 66.55
N VAL A 328 -43.66 -7.42 66.47
CA VAL A 328 -43.80 -6.36 65.45
C VAL A 328 -42.68 -5.31 65.57
N LEU A 329 -42.25 -4.97 66.79
CA LEU A 329 -41.11 -4.08 67.00
C LEU A 329 -39.79 -4.70 66.54
N ASN A 330 -39.57 -5.99 66.80
CA ASN A 330 -38.37 -6.69 66.31
C ASN A 330 -38.35 -6.75 64.78
N GLU A 331 -39.48 -7.07 64.14
CA GLU A 331 -39.62 -7.07 62.68
C GLU A 331 -39.35 -5.67 62.08
N LEU A 332 -39.82 -4.59 62.73
CA LEU A 332 -39.51 -3.22 62.32
C LEU A 332 -38.01 -2.88 62.40
N HIS A 333 -37.31 -3.39 63.41
CA HIS A 333 -35.85 -3.20 63.52
C HIS A 333 -35.10 -3.99 62.45
N GLU A 334 -35.47 -5.26 62.23
CA GLU A 334 -34.87 -6.11 61.19
C GLU A 334 -35.03 -5.49 59.80
N LEU A 335 -36.25 -5.05 59.44
CA LEU A 335 -36.51 -4.36 58.17
C LEU A 335 -35.71 -3.06 58.04
N SER A 336 -35.54 -2.31 59.14
CA SER A 336 -34.72 -1.09 59.14
C SER A 336 -33.24 -1.40 58.87
N GLU A 337 -32.68 -2.45 59.47
CA GLU A 337 -31.29 -2.89 59.23
C GLU A 337 -31.09 -3.36 57.78
N GLU A 338 -32.08 -4.03 57.19
CA GLU A 338 -32.04 -4.46 55.79
C GLU A 338 -32.10 -3.29 54.79
N VAL A 339 -32.90 -2.25 55.09
CA VAL A 339 -32.96 -1.01 54.30
C VAL A 339 -31.60 -0.28 54.35
N GLU A 340 -30.96 -0.22 55.53
CA GLU A 340 -29.63 0.37 55.70
C GLU A 340 -28.54 -0.39 54.95
N SER A 341 -28.49 -1.72 55.11
CA SER A 341 -27.55 -2.60 54.40
C SER A 341 -27.67 -2.46 52.87
N SER A 342 -28.91 -2.39 52.37
CA SER A 342 -29.17 -2.20 50.94
C SER A 342 -28.74 -0.82 50.45
N TYR A 343 -28.92 0.23 51.25
CA TYR A 343 -28.45 1.58 50.95
C TYR A 343 -26.91 1.66 50.90
N GLU A 344 -26.20 1.01 51.82
CA GLU A 344 -24.72 0.94 51.81
C GLU A 344 -24.18 0.26 50.54
N LYS A 345 -24.83 -0.84 50.10
CA LYS A 345 -24.51 -1.52 48.84
C LYS A 345 -24.75 -0.62 47.62
N LEU A 346 -25.77 0.22 47.65
CA LEU A 346 -26.03 1.21 46.60
C LEU A 346 -24.99 2.35 46.62
N HIS A 347 -24.62 2.82 47.80
CA HIS A 347 -23.60 3.86 47.98
C HIS A 347 -22.22 3.41 47.48
N SER A 348 -21.78 2.19 47.84
CA SER A 348 -20.54 1.60 47.32
C SER A 348 -20.58 1.41 45.78
N SER A 349 -21.73 1.05 45.22
CA SER A 349 -21.93 0.98 43.77
C SER A 349 -21.83 2.35 43.09
N THR A 350 -22.32 3.41 43.74
CA THR A 350 -22.17 4.79 43.27
C THR A 350 -20.71 5.24 43.30
N ALA A 351 -19.96 4.91 44.36
CA ALA A 351 -18.54 5.20 44.45
C ALA A 351 -17.73 4.52 43.32
N ARG A 352 -18.07 3.27 42.99
CA ARG A 352 -17.50 2.55 41.83
C ARG A 352 -17.78 3.29 40.51
N ALA A 353 -19.05 3.64 40.26
CA ALA A 353 -19.44 4.35 39.04
C ALA A 353 -18.70 5.70 38.89
N ARG A 354 -18.53 6.45 39.99
CA ARG A 354 -17.73 7.69 40.02
C ARG A 354 -16.25 7.45 39.71
N SER A 355 -15.66 6.41 40.30
CA SER A 355 -14.25 6.06 40.06
C SER A 355 -14.01 5.71 38.60
N THR A 356 -14.82 4.80 38.02
CA THR A 356 -14.73 4.43 36.60
C THR A 356 -14.88 5.65 35.69
N HIS A 357 -15.84 6.53 35.99
CA HIS A 357 -16.03 7.76 35.22
C HIS A 357 -14.80 8.69 35.31
N SER A 358 -14.19 8.80 36.49
CA SER A 358 -12.98 9.62 36.69
C SER A 358 -11.76 9.06 35.94
N SER A 359 -11.56 7.75 35.95
CA SER A 359 -10.47 7.09 35.21
C SER A 359 -10.63 7.28 33.70
N LEU A 360 -11.86 7.15 33.17
CA LEU A 360 -12.14 7.41 31.76
C LEU A 360 -11.85 8.86 31.36
N ARG A 361 -12.06 9.85 32.25
CA ARG A 361 -11.66 11.24 31.99
C ARG A 361 -10.14 11.39 31.90
N VAL A 362 -9.38 10.67 32.72
CA VAL A 362 -7.91 10.64 32.63
C VAL A 362 -7.46 10.02 31.29
N VAL A 363 -8.09 8.91 30.88
CA VAL A 363 -7.83 8.28 29.57
C VAL A 363 -8.10 9.23 28.42
N LEU A 364 -9.21 9.97 28.45
CA LEU A 364 -9.52 10.98 27.43
C LEU A 364 -8.46 12.10 27.38
N GLY A 365 -7.89 12.49 28.54
CA GLY A 365 -6.75 13.42 28.59
C GLY A 365 -5.52 12.85 27.87
N LYS A 366 -5.15 11.61 28.16
CA LYS A 366 -4.02 10.90 27.50
C LYS A 366 -4.25 10.73 25.99
N LEU A 367 -5.49 10.47 25.56
CA LEU A 367 -5.84 10.44 24.13
C LEU A 367 -5.62 11.81 23.45
N HIS A 368 -5.86 12.91 24.15
CA HIS A 368 -5.57 14.24 23.61
C HIS A 368 -4.06 14.53 23.55
N GLU A 369 -3.29 14.03 24.53
CA GLU A 369 -1.83 14.13 24.50
C GLU A 369 -1.25 13.38 23.29
N ILE A 370 -1.65 12.13 23.05
CA ILE A 370 -1.19 11.38 21.87
C ILE A 370 -1.71 12.00 20.57
N GLN A 371 -2.92 12.56 20.53
CA GLN A 371 -3.42 13.30 19.37
C GLN A 371 -2.48 14.46 19.00
N SER A 372 -1.95 15.19 20.00
CA SER A 372 -1.01 16.29 19.76
C SER A 372 0.39 15.81 19.33
N ALA A 373 0.82 14.64 19.80
CA ALA A 373 2.12 14.05 19.47
C ALA A 373 2.11 13.26 18.15
N LEU A 374 0.95 12.77 17.70
CA LEU A 374 0.79 11.92 16.53
C LEU A 374 1.40 12.51 15.25
N PRO A 375 1.21 13.81 14.91
CA PRO A 375 1.86 14.39 13.75
C PRO A 375 3.39 14.30 13.81
N SER A 376 3.99 14.48 14.99
CA SER A 376 5.44 14.38 15.18
C SER A 376 5.95 12.96 14.89
N HIS A 377 5.22 11.93 15.34
CA HIS A 377 5.58 10.54 15.07
C HIS A 377 5.45 10.18 13.58
N LEU A 378 4.41 10.67 12.91
CA LEU A 378 4.22 10.48 11.47
C LEU A 378 5.31 11.20 10.65
N GLU A 379 5.69 12.41 11.04
CA GLU A 379 6.80 13.13 10.40
C GLU A 379 8.17 12.47 10.66
N ALA A 380 8.39 11.90 11.85
CA ALA A 380 9.59 11.11 12.14
C ALA A 380 9.70 9.88 11.23
N SER A 381 8.58 9.17 10.99
CA SER A 381 8.51 8.05 10.05
C SER A 381 8.80 8.46 8.61
N LYS A 382 8.21 9.58 8.14
CA LYS A 382 8.49 10.12 6.79
C LYS A 382 9.95 10.54 6.63
N THR A 383 10.50 11.21 7.64
CA THR A 383 11.90 11.66 7.67
C THR A 383 12.84 10.46 7.63
N PHE A 384 12.57 9.44 8.44
CA PHE A 384 13.32 8.17 8.42
C PHE A 384 13.31 7.54 7.02
N ARG A 385 12.13 7.46 6.37
CA ARG A 385 12.03 6.90 5.03
C ARG A 385 12.79 7.71 3.98
N ALA A 386 12.69 9.04 4.02
CA ALA A 386 13.41 9.92 3.11
C ALA A 386 14.93 9.78 3.28
N SER A 387 15.43 9.78 4.52
CA SER A 387 16.84 9.54 4.81
C SER A 387 17.30 8.15 4.36
N TRP A 388 16.48 7.10 4.52
CA TRP A 388 16.79 5.78 3.99
C TRP A 388 16.88 5.78 2.47
N ASP A 389 15.95 6.43 1.77
CA ASP A 389 15.99 6.51 0.31
C ASP A 389 17.27 7.20 -0.20
N GLU A 390 17.73 8.27 0.46
CA GLU A 390 19.00 8.95 0.15
C GLU A 390 20.23 8.06 0.40
N ILE A 391 20.28 7.39 1.56
CA ILE A 391 21.37 6.46 1.90
C ILE A 391 21.41 5.31 0.90
N ARG A 392 20.25 4.72 0.59
CA ARG A 392 20.10 3.62 -0.36
C ARG A 392 20.57 4.02 -1.76
N SER A 393 20.17 5.18 -2.26
CA SER A 393 20.64 5.69 -3.56
C SER A 393 22.15 5.92 -3.57
N SER A 394 22.70 6.43 -2.47
CA SER A 394 24.14 6.66 -2.32
C SER A 394 24.93 5.33 -2.30
N ILE A 395 24.46 4.33 -1.54
CA ILE A 395 25.08 2.99 -1.52
C ILE A 395 24.99 2.37 -2.91
N ALA A 396 23.82 2.39 -3.57
CA ALA A 396 23.66 1.82 -4.91
C ALA A 396 24.60 2.45 -5.96
N SER A 397 24.81 3.77 -5.91
CA SER A 397 25.78 4.46 -6.78
C SER A 397 27.21 3.97 -6.51
N LYS A 398 27.60 3.88 -5.23
CA LYS A 398 28.94 3.46 -4.82
C LYS A 398 29.20 1.98 -5.11
N THR A 399 28.21 1.11 -4.95
CA THR A 399 28.28 -0.31 -5.36
C THR A 399 28.45 -0.44 -6.87
N LYS A 400 27.76 0.41 -7.66
CA LYS A 400 27.95 0.43 -9.12
C LYS A 400 29.36 0.91 -9.50
N GLU A 401 29.90 1.92 -8.82
CA GLU A 401 31.30 2.36 -8.99
C GLU A 401 32.25 1.19 -8.70
N LEU A 402 31.99 0.42 -7.64
CA LEU A 402 32.82 -0.71 -7.21
C LEU A 402 32.78 -1.88 -8.22
N ALA A 403 31.58 -2.23 -8.72
CA ALA A 403 31.42 -3.23 -9.77
C ALA A 403 32.06 -2.79 -11.11
N SER A 404 31.99 -1.49 -11.43
CA SER A 404 32.63 -0.93 -12.62
C SER A 404 34.16 -1.00 -12.50
N LEU A 405 34.69 -0.74 -11.30
CA LEU A 405 36.12 -0.83 -11.01
C LEU A 405 36.63 -2.28 -11.16
N ALA A 406 35.89 -3.26 -10.64
CA ALA A 406 36.21 -4.67 -10.84
C ALA A 406 36.22 -5.05 -12.33
N SER A 407 35.25 -4.56 -13.10
CA SER A 407 35.15 -4.85 -14.55
C SER A 407 36.29 -4.18 -15.33
N PHE A 408 36.67 -2.97 -14.96
CA PHE A 408 37.85 -2.29 -15.51
C PHE A 408 39.14 -3.08 -15.29
N TYR A 409 39.32 -3.65 -14.10
CA TYR A 409 40.47 -4.50 -13.78
C TYR A 409 40.46 -5.85 -14.52
N ASP A 410 39.29 -6.45 -14.72
CA ASP A 410 39.13 -7.63 -15.58
C ASP A 410 39.56 -7.31 -17.03
N ASP A 411 39.10 -6.18 -17.56
CA ASP A 411 39.46 -5.69 -18.91
C ASP A 411 40.94 -5.36 -19.03
N PHE A 412 41.55 -4.78 -17.99
CA PHE A 412 42.99 -4.52 -17.93
C PHE A 412 43.79 -5.83 -18.03
N SER A 413 43.42 -6.86 -17.27
CA SER A 413 44.03 -8.20 -17.35
C SER A 413 43.85 -8.86 -18.73
N ALA A 414 42.67 -8.70 -19.35
CA ALA A 414 42.39 -9.19 -20.69
C ALA A 414 43.18 -8.44 -21.77
N ALA A 415 43.31 -7.12 -21.64
CA ALA A 415 44.10 -6.27 -22.53
C ALA A 415 45.59 -6.65 -22.46
N TYR A 416 46.12 -6.90 -21.27
CA TYR A 416 47.48 -7.41 -21.10
C TYR A 416 47.71 -8.72 -21.87
N SER A 417 46.74 -9.65 -21.85
CA SER A 417 46.79 -10.89 -22.65
C SER A 417 46.78 -10.65 -24.16
N LYS A 418 46.25 -9.52 -24.63
CA LYS A 418 46.31 -9.10 -26.05
C LYS A 418 47.65 -8.46 -26.37
N VAL A 419 48.23 -7.70 -25.44
CA VAL A 419 49.58 -7.12 -25.58
C VAL A 419 50.60 -8.24 -25.78
N LEU A 420 50.55 -9.31 -24.98
CA LEU A 420 51.46 -10.45 -25.16
C LEU A 420 51.35 -11.07 -26.58
N ARG A 421 50.13 -11.28 -27.07
CA ARG A 421 49.91 -11.78 -28.45
C ARG A 421 50.42 -10.81 -29.53
N GLU A 422 50.32 -9.51 -29.30
CA GLU A 422 50.85 -8.51 -30.23
C GLU A 422 52.38 -8.47 -30.21
N VAL A 423 53.01 -8.67 -29.05
CA VAL A 423 54.47 -8.84 -28.93
C VAL A 423 54.92 -10.05 -29.75
N ASP A 424 54.27 -11.21 -29.57
CA ASP A 424 54.56 -12.42 -30.35
C ASP A 424 54.41 -12.18 -31.86
N ARG A 425 53.32 -11.53 -32.26
CA ARG A 425 53.06 -11.20 -33.67
C ARG A 425 54.13 -10.27 -34.23
N ARG A 426 54.59 -9.26 -33.47
CA ARG A 426 55.65 -8.34 -33.89
C ARG A 426 56.98 -9.06 -34.03
N ASN A 427 57.34 -9.92 -33.08
CA ASN A 427 58.55 -10.73 -33.16
C ASN A 427 58.52 -11.65 -34.39
N ALA A 428 57.38 -12.29 -34.68
CA ALA A 428 57.21 -13.12 -35.87
C ALA A 428 57.29 -12.31 -37.18
N ALA A 429 56.64 -11.14 -37.23
CA ALA A 429 56.68 -10.25 -38.38
C ALA A 429 58.09 -9.71 -38.64
N GLU A 430 58.83 -9.33 -37.59
CA GLU A 430 60.22 -8.90 -37.68
C GLU A 430 61.12 -10.03 -38.21
N ALA A 431 60.97 -11.25 -37.68
CA ALA A 431 61.71 -12.41 -38.17
C ALA A 431 61.43 -12.69 -39.66
N GLN A 432 60.17 -12.57 -40.09
CA GLN A 432 59.78 -12.74 -41.48
C GLN A 432 60.35 -11.62 -42.38
N ALA A 433 60.31 -10.36 -41.92
CA ALA A 433 60.89 -9.24 -42.63
C ALA A 433 62.41 -9.38 -42.79
N ARG A 434 63.12 -9.75 -41.72
CA ARG A 434 64.57 -10.04 -41.76
C ARG A 434 64.89 -11.17 -42.74
N LYS A 435 64.08 -12.23 -42.80
CA LYS A 435 64.25 -13.35 -43.75
C LYS A 435 64.06 -12.91 -45.21
N LEU A 436 63.05 -12.07 -45.48
CA LEU A 436 62.80 -11.52 -46.82
C LEU A 436 63.90 -10.56 -47.26
N ALA A 437 64.34 -9.66 -46.37
CA ALA A 437 65.46 -8.75 -46.61
C ALA A 437 66.75 -9.52 -46.93
N ALA A 438 67.07 -10.56 -46.17
CA ALA A 438 68.22 -11.42 -46.43
C ALA A 438 68.14 -12.15 -47.79
N LYS A 439 66.94 -12.55 -48.22
CA LYS A 439 66.74 -13.18 -49.54
C LYS A 439 66.89 -12.15 -50.67
N ALA A 440 66.31 -10.96 -50.53
CA ALA A 440 66.43 -9.88 -51.50
C ALA A 440 67.89 -9.42 -51.66
N GLN A 441 68.63 -9.30 -50.55
CA GLN A 441 70.05 -8.97 -50.56
C GLN A 441 70.86 -10.02 -51.34
N ARG A 442 70.65 -11.31 -51.10
CA ARG A 442 71.35 -12.38 -51.84
C ARG A 442 71.09 -12.35 -53.35
N GLU A 443 69.87 -12.04 -53.77
CA GLU A 443 69.55 -11.94 -55.21
C GLU A 443 70.15 -10.67 -55.82
N LEU A 444 70.20 -9.56 -55.09
CA LEU A 444 70.92 -8.36 -55.49
C LEU A 444 72.43 -8.60 -55.61
N ASP A 445 73.04 -9.31 -54.64
CA ASP A 445 74.46 -9.66 -54.66
C ASP A 445 74.79 -10.56 -55.86
N LYS A 446 73.93 -11.53 -56.20
CA LYS A 446 74.09 -12.37 -57.41
C LYS A 446 74.05 -11.56 -58.69
N LEU A 447 73.09 -10.63 -58.81
CA LEU A 447 72.99 -9.76 -59.99
C LEU A 447 74.20 -8.83 -60.09
N TYR A 448 74.70 -8.35 -58.96
CA TYR A 448 75.89 -7.53 -58.90
C TYR A 448 77.15 -8.28 -59.36
N GLU A 449 77.36 -9.51 -58.90
CA GLU A 449 78.49 -10.33 -59.34
C GLU A 449 78.38 -10.72 -60.82
N ALA A 450 77.19 -11.07 -61.31
CA ALA A 450 76.99 -11.36 -62.74
C ALA A 450 77.26 -10.14 -63.65
N ASP A 451 76.83 -8.94 -63.23
CA ASP A 451 77.12 -7.70 -63.94
C ASP A 451 78.61 -7.32 -63.88
N LYS A 452 79.27 -7.60 -62.75
CA LYS A 452 80.72 -7.41 -62.60
C LYS A 452 81.50 -8.34 -63.52
N GLU A 453 81.15 -9.62 -63.57
CA GLU A 453 81.78 -10.62 -64.45
C GLU A 453 81.60 -10.24 -65.93
N ALA A 454 80.40 -9.83 -66.34
CA ALA A 454 80.14 -9.34 -67.70
C ALA A 454 80.94 -8.06 -68.05
N ARG A 455 81.18 -7.19 -67.07
CA ARG A 455 82.03 -6.00 -67.25
C ARG A 455 83.50 -6.36 -67.38
N GLU A 456 83.98 -7.34 -66.62
CA GLU A 456 85.35 -7.86 -66.69
C GLU A 456 85.61 -8.55 -68.04
N ASP A 457 84.70 -9.41 -68.50
CA ASP A 457 84.76 -10.04 -69.84
C ASP A 457 84.81 -8.99 -70.97
N PHE A 458 83.92 -7.98 -70.90
CA PHE A 458 83.90 -6.89 -71.87
C PHE A 458 85.21 -6.06 -71.85
N LEU A 459 85.79 -5.83 -70.68
CA LEU A 459 87.06 -5.13 -70.55
C LEU A 459 88.24 -5.95 -71.08
N GLU A 460 88.19 -7.27 -70.97
CA GLU A 460 89.21 -8.19 -71.53
C GLU A 460 89.17 -8.20 -73.06
N ASP A 461 87.98 -8.24 -73.68
CA ASP A 461 87.80 -8.23 -75.13
C ASP A 461 88.21 -6.91 -75.79
N VAL A 462 88.06 -5.79 -75.08
CA VAL A 462 88.06 -4.45 -75.68
C VAL A 462 89.20 -3.55 -75.15
N GLY A 463 89.87 -3.95 -74.07
CA GLY A 463 90.80 -3.12 -73.28
C GLY A 463 92.06 -2.61 -73.99
N GLY A 464 92.43 -3.18 -75.15
CA GLY A 464 93.55 -2.71 -75.98
C GLY A 464 93.19 -1.66 -77.04
N SER A 465 91.89 -1.48 -77.33
CA SER A 465 91.41 -0.81 -78.55
C SER A 465 90.59 0.46 -78.30
N LEU A 466 90.17 0.72 -77.06
CA LEU A 466 89.24 1.80 -76.73
C LEU A 466 89.81 2.71 -75.63
N PRO A 467 89.96 4.03 -75.89
CA PRO A 467 90.35 5.02 -74.88
C PRO A 467 89.34 5.06 -73.73
N ARG A 468 89.84 5.17 -72.48
CA ARG A 468 89.03 5.15 -71.24
C ARG A 468 88.00 6.29 -71.16
N ASP A 469 88.14 7.29 -71.99
CA ASP A 469 87.47 8.59 -71.99
C ASP A 469 86.24 8.64 -72.91
N ILE A 470 85.97 7.58 -73.70
CA ILE A 470 84.77 7.51 -74.56
C ILE A 470 83.48 7.27 -73.77
N TRP A 471 83.57 6.64 -72.59
CA TRP A 471 82.44 6.37 -71.71
C TRP A 471 82.84 6.55 -70.24
N PRO A 472 82.70 7.77 -69.70
CA PRO A 472 83.09 8.11 -68.32
C PRO A 472 82.38 7.31 -67.23
N ARG A 473 81.22 6.72 -67.53
CA ARG A 473 80.39 5.90 -66.61
C ARG A 473 80.61 4.39 -66.75
N ALA A 474 81.50 3.94 -67.63
CA ALA A 474 81.79 2.51 -67.81
C ALA A 474 82.41 1.84 -66.56
N GLY A 475 82.92 2.66 -65.61
CA GLY A 475 83.45 2.20 -64.33
C GLY A 475 82.48 2.29 -63.13
N ASP A 476 81.25 2.79 -63.32
CA ASP A 476 80.31 2.95 -62.21
C ASP A 476 79.65 1.62 -61.84
N ALA A 477 79.80 1.21 -60.58
CA ALA A 477 79.14 0.03 -60.03
C ALA A 477 77.60 0.18 -60.02
N PHE A 478 76.90 -0.91 -60.32
CA PHE A 478 75.44 -1.05 -60.54
C PHE A 478 74.51 -0.51 -59.42
N LEU A 479 75.03 -0.05 -58.29
CA LEU A 479 74.29 0.13 -57.04
C LEU A 479 73.45 1.41 -56.88
N ASN A 480 73.32 2.27 -57.89
CA ASN A 480 72.62 3.56 -57.74
C ASN A 480 71.18 3.62 -58.30
N ILE A 481 70.58 2.52 -58.78
CA ILE A 481 69.28 2.59 -59.50
C ILE A 481 68.06 2.14 -58.66
N PHE A 482 68.22 1.41 -57.56
CA PHE A 482 67.07 0.91 -56.78
C PHE A 482 66.85 1.64 -55.45
N LYS A 483 66.22 2.83 -55.50
CA LYS A 483 65.42 3.37 -54.40
C LYS A 483 63.93 3.20 -54.76
N PHE A 484 63.25 2.29 -54.07
CA PHE A 484 61.82 1.99 -54.26
C PHE A 484 60.94 3.22 -54.00
N VAL A 485 60.03 3.51 -54.94
CA VAL A 485 58.89 4.45 -54.78
C VAL A 485 57.62 3.63 -54.55
N ASN A 486 56.86 4.00 -53.53
CA ASN A 486 55.64 3.34 -53.09
C ASN A 486 54.41 4.02 -53.72
N VAL A 487 53.44 3.28 -54.24
CA VAL A 487 52.17 3.81 -54.79
C VAL A 487 50.99 3.18 -54.07
N ALA A 488 50.14 4.00 -53.44
CA ALA A 488 48.88 3.58 -52.85
C ALA A 488 47.77 4.61 -53.13
N GLY A 489 46.66 4.11 -53.69
CA GLY A 489 45.35 4.75 -53.89
C GLY A 489 44.45 3.66 -54.50
N MET A 490 43.16 3.49 -54.22
CA MET A 490 42.10 4.23 -53.54
C MET A 490 41.04 3.18 -53.10
N ASN A 491 40.11 3.51 -52.21
CA ASN A 491 38.75 2.94 -52.28
C ASN A 491 37.70 3.93 -51.78
N LYS A 492 36.66 4.12 -52.60
CA LYS A 492 35.41 4.87 -52.33
C LYS A 492 34.31 3.88 -51.91
N ILE A 493 33.42 4.33 -51.02
CA ILE A 493 32.16 3.65 -50.66
C ILE A 493 30.99 4.46 -51.24
N ILE A 494 29.97 3.77 -51.76
CA ILE A 494 28.69 4.30 -52.25
C ILE A 494 27.57 3.76 -51.33
N SER A 495 26.65 4.63 -50.93
CA SER A 495 25.36 4.30 -50.26
C SER A 495 24.22 4.20 -51.29
N PRO A 496 23.13 3.44 -51.04
CA PRO A 496 21.92 3.52 -51.85
C PRO A 496 20.67 4.01 -51.10
N GLN A 497 19.78 4.63 -51.88
CA GLN A 497 18.49 5.24 -51.54
C GLN A 497 17.33 4.22 -51.52
N LEU A 498 16.28 4.54 -50.74
CA LEU A 498 15.04 3.78 -50.52
C LEU A 498 14.05 3.76 -51.72
N ARG A 499 13.28 2.66 -51.78
CA ARG A 499 12.05 2.44 -52.56
C ARG A 499 11.02 1.62 -51.70
N PRO A 500 9.75 1.49 -52.11
CA PRO A 500 8.56 1.57 -51.24
C PRO A 500 8.25 0.33 -50.38
N ILE A 501 7.50 0.57 -49.29
CA ILE A 501 7.29 -0.32 -48.15
C ILE A 501 6.27 -1.42 -48.47
N THR A 502 6.78 -2.60 -48.78
CA THR A 502 6.24 -3.86 -48.25
C THR A 502 7.04 -4.19 -46.98
N THR A 503 6.43 -4.79 -45.95
CA THR A 503 7.15 -5.21 -44.74
C THR A 503 8.04 -6.39 -45.09
N ASP A 504 9.20 -6.11 -45.68
CA ASP A 504 10.23 -7.10 -45.90
C ASP A 504 10.74 -7.60 -44.55
N MET A 505 10.58 -8.89 -44.28
CA MET A 505 10.99 -9.47 -42.99
C MET A 505 12.51 -9.37 -42.80
N ASP A 506 13.29 -9.37 -43.88
CA ASP A 506 14.73 -9.16 -43.81
C ASP A 506 15.05 -7.73 -43.34
N SER A 507 14.26 -6.75 -43.75
CA SER A 507 14.32 -5.36 -43.26
C SER A 507 13.98 -5.27 -41.76
N VAL A 508 12.91 -5.92 -41.31
CA VAL A 508 12.52 -5.92 -39.89
C VAL A 508 13.57 -6.62 -39.02
N LEU A 509 14.08 -7.79 -39.43
CA LEU A 509 15.18 -8.48 -38.74
C LEU A 509 16.48 -7.67 -38.74
N SER A 510 16.80 -7.01 -39.85
CA SER A 510 17.96 -6.12 -39.94
C SER A 510 17.84 -4.96 -38.97
N ARG A 511 16.65 -4.35 -38.85
CA ARG A 511 16.39 -3.27 -37.89
C ARG A 511 16.50 -3.74 -36.44
N ALA A 512 15.91 -4.88 -36.10
CA ALA A 512 16.04 -5.48 -34.77
C ALA A 512 17.51 -5.69 -34.38
N ARG A 513 18.32 -6.23 -35.30
CA ARG A 513 19.77 -6.42 -35.09
C ARG A 513 20.54 -5.11 -34.99
N ASN A 514 20.06 -4.02 -35.57
CA ASN A 514 20.77 -2.74 -35.67
C ASN A 514 20.23 -1.66 -34.71
N LEU A 515 19.39 -2.01 -33.74
CA LEU A 515 18.99 -1.09 -32.68
C LEU A 515 20.21 -0.53 -31.93
N ALA A 516 20.18 0.77 -31.62
CA ALA A 516 21.25 1.45 -30.88
C ALA A 516 21.38 0.89 -29.46
N VAL A 517 20.25 0.71 -28.77
CA VAL A 517 20.16 -0.03 -27.51
C VAL A 517 19.65 -1.43 -27.82
N LYS A 518 20.43 -2.45 -27.46
CA LYS A 518 20.03 -3.85 -27.68
C LYS A 518 18.96 -4.26 -26.67
N PRO A 519 17.97 -5.07 -27.10
CA PRO A 519 17.10 -5.77 -26.16
C PRO A 519 17.97 -6.55 -25.15
N PRO A 520 17.70 -6.46 -23.83
CA PRO A 520 18.49 -7.16 -22.81
C PRO A 520 18.49 -8.68 -22.93
N ILE A 521 17.46 -9.25 -23.56
CA ILE A 521 17.31 -10.69 -23.79
C ILE A 521 17.03 -10.97 -25.26
N THR A 522 17.35 -12.19 -25.70
CA THR A 522 17.11 -12.66 -27.06
C THR A 522 16.13 -13.83 -27.14
N THR A 523 15.70 -14.37 -26.00
CA THR A 523 14.83 -15.56 -25.89
C THR A 523 13.46 -15.35 -26.54
N ASN A 524 12.95 -14.13 -26.52
CA ASN A 524 11.69 -13.69 -27.10
C ASN A 524 11.85 -12.93 -28.44
N SER A 525 13.06 -12.92 -29.04
CA SER A 525 13.28 -12.22 -30.32
C SER A 525 12.50 -12.87 -31.46
N ILE A 526 11.97 -12.07 -32.38
CA ILE A 526 11.27 -12.54 -33.58
C ILE A 526 12.17 -13.42 -34.47
N ALA A 527 13.49 -13.27 -34.36
CA ALA A 527 14.48 -14.10 -35.05
C ALA A 527 14.45 -15.58 -34.58
N SER A 528 13.89 -15.85 -33.41
CA SER A 528 13.78 -17.18 -32.81
C SER A 528 12.52 -17.94 -33.26
N PHE A 529 11.62 -17.29 -34.02
CA PHE A 529 10.36 -17.88 -34.47
C PHE A 529 10.28 -18.00 -36.00
N ASP A 530 9.23 -18.67 -36.48
CA ASP A 530 8.99 -18.81 -37.91
C ASP A 530 8.91 -17.43 -38.60
N PRO A 531 9.73 -17.16 -39.63
CA PRO A 531 9.78 -15.85 -40.27
C PRO A 531 8.47 -15.43 -40.94
N ASN A 532 7.69 -16.37 -41.47
CA ASN A 532 6.40 -16.05 -42.09
C ASN A 532 5.36 -15.64 -41.04
N THR A 533 5.32 -16.36 -39.92
CA THR A 533 4.47 -16.02 -38.77
C THR A 533 4.85 -14.66 -38.21
N SER A 534 6.15 -14.42 -37.99
CA SER A 534 6.65 -13.13 -37.50
C SER A 534 6.35 -11.97 -38.45
N ARG A 535 6.42 -12.19 -39.77
CA ARG A 535 6.00 -11.21 -40.78
C ARG A 535 4.51 -10.89 -40.66
N ASN A 536 3.67 -11.93 -40.62
CA ASN A 536 2.22 -11.75 -40.46
C ASN A 536 1.90 -11.03 -39.16
N ASP A 537 2.66 -11.28 -38.10
CA ASP A 537 2.46 -10.60 -36.82
C ASP A 537 2.84 -9.12 -36.87
N ALA A 538 3.97 -8.81 -37.52
CA ALA A 538 4.39 -7.43 -37.78
C ALA A 538 3.33 -6.67 -38.60
N GLU A 539 2.77 -7.30 -39.63
CA GLU A 539 1.70 -6.74 -40.47
C GLU A 539 0.37 -6.61 -39.71
N GLY A 540 0.07 -7.56 -38.82
CA GLY A 540 -1.12 -7.56 -37.98
C GLY A 540 -1.06 -6.60 -36.79
N THR A 541 0.10 -5.99 -36.52
CA THR A 541 0.29 -4.96 -35.49
C THR A 541 -0.27 -3.62 -35.98
N ARG A 542 -1.00 -2.91 -35.11
CA ARG A 542 -1.68 -1.64 -35.42
C ARG A 542 -1.83 -0.75 -34.18
N ILE A 543 -1.91 0.56 -34.41
CA ILE A 543 -2.35 1.53 -33.40
C ILE A 543 -3.87 1.44 -33.30
N VAL A 544 -4.41 1.43 -32.09
CA VAL A 544 -5.86 1.44 -31.83
C VAL A 544 -6.25 2.73 -31.12
N VAL A 545 -7.31 3.37 -31.61
CA VAL A 545 -7.81 4.64 -31.06
C VAL A 545 -9.33 4.62 -30.95
N HIS A 546 -9.84 5.32 -29.93
CA HIS A 546 -11.29 5.53 -29.76
C HIS A 546 -11.85 6.36 -30.93
N SER A 547 -13.08 6.09 -31.38
CA SER A 547 -13.79 6.79 -32.47
C SER A 547 -13.73 8.32 -32.44
N ARG A 548 -13.86 8.91 -31.24
CA ARG A 548 -13.73 10.36 -30.97
C ARG A 548 -12.31 10.92 -31.03
N PHE A 549 -11.26 10.09 -30.99
CA PHE A 549 -9.88 10.55 -30.85
C PHE A 549 -9.39 11.41 -32.02
N PRO A 550 -9.73 11.12 -33.30
CA PRO A 550 -9.38 12.01 -34.41
C PRO A 550 -9.88 13.45 -34.22
N ALA A 551 -11.08 13.65 -33.67
CA ALA A 551 -11.62 14.97 -33.42
C ALA A 551 -10.85 15.72 -32.30
N LEU A 552 -10.40 15.00 -31.26
CA LEU A 552 -9.53 15.56 -30.22
C LEU A 552 -8.21 16.05 -30.81
N ILE A 553 -7.59 15.24 -31.69
CA ILE A 553 -6.34 15.60 -32.34
C ILE A 553 -6.51 16.82 -33.25
N GLU A 554 -7.58 16.90 -34.04
CA GLU A 554 -7.84 18.08 -34.87
C GLU A 554 -8.02 19.36 -34.03
N ALA A 555 -8.70 19.25 -32.88
CA ALA A 555 -8.81 20.36 -31.93
C ALA A 555 -7.45 20.75 -31.33
N PHE A 556 -6.63 19.76 -30.97
CA PHE A 556 -5.25 19.97 -30.50
C PHE A 556 -4.39 20.66 -31.56
N LEU A 557 -4.36 20.17 -32.80
CA LEU A 557 -3.57 20.74 -33.89
C LEU A 557 -4.01 22.17 -34.21
N THR A 558 -5.32 22.42 -34.24
CA THR A 558 -5.87 23.77 -34.42
C THR A 558 -5.39 24.70 -33.30
N HIS A 559 -5.48 24.24 -32.05
CA HIS A 559 -5.01 25.00 -30.91
C HIS A 559 -3.50 25.31 -30.99
N LYS A 560 -2.66 24.31 -31.28
CA LYS A 560 -1.21 24.47 -31.37
C LYS A 560 -0.77 25.36 -32.52
N ARG A 561 -1.47 25.34 -33.66
CA ARG A 561 -1.22 26.26 -34.79
C ARG A 561 -1.51 27.72 -34.45
N GLU A 562 -2.53 27.97 -33.64
CA GLU A 562 -2.92 29.34 -33.28
C GLU A 562 -2.13 29.88 -32.09
N HIS A 563 -2.04 29.09 -31.01
CA HIS A 563 -1.58 29.52 -29.68
C HIS A 563 -0.27 28.89 -29.26
N GLY A 564 0.25 27.90 -30.00
CA GLY A 564 1.48 27.21 -29.66
C GLY A 564 2.74 28.09 -29.72
N SER A 565 3.82 27.55 -29.18
CA SER A 565 5.16 28.14 -29.25
C SER A 565 5.68 28.24 -30.68
N THR A 566 6.80 28.93 -30.87
CA THR A 566 7.50 28.96 -32.17
C THR A 566 7.90 27.56 -32.64
N TYR A 567 8.22 26.65 -31.72
CA TYR A 567 8.59 25.26 -32.03
C TYR A 567 7.37 24.46 -32.49
N GLU A 568 6.25 24.57 -31.76
CA GLU A 568 5.00 23.88 -32.09
C GLU A 568 4.43 24.34 -33.42
N LYS A 569 4.43 25.65 -33.68
CA LYS A 569 3.97 26.22 -34.96
C LYS A 569 4.83 25.81 -36.15
N ALA A 570 6.13 25.61 -35.92
CA ALA A 570 7.05 25.12 -36.95
C ALA A 570 6.82 23.63 -37.27
N LEU A 571 6.42 22.83 -36.27
CA LEU A 571 6.14 21.41 -36.45
C LEU A 571 4.75 21.17 -37.07
N TYR A 572 3.69 21.76 -36.49
CA TYR A 572 2.30 21.48 -36.86
C TYR A 572 1.81 22.33 -38.04
N ILE A 573 2.53 22.29 -39.15
CA ILE A 573 2.15 22.98 -40.39
C ILE A 573 0.79 22.53 -40.91
N ALA A 574 0.17 23.29 -41.82
CA ALA A 574 -1.18 23.03 -42.32
C ALA A 574 -1.37 21.64 -42.95
N SER A 575 -0.31 21.03 -43.52
CA SER A 575 -0.34 19.68 -44.08
C SER A 575 -0.18 18.56 -43.05
N PHE A 576 0.17 18.88 -41.80
CA PHE A 576 0.32 17.91 -40.72
C PHE A 576 -1.06 17.44 -40.24
N THR A 577 -1.39 16.18 -40.45
CA THR A 577 -2.74 15.65 -40.21
C THR A 577 -2.86 14.97 -38.85
N TRP A 578 -4.09 14.66 -38.43
CA TRP A 578 -4.29 13.86 -37.23
C TRP A 578 -3.64 12.47 -37.29
N ARG A 579 -3.45 11.90 -38.49
CA ARG A 579 -2.77 10.61 -38.66
C ARG A 579 -1.26 10.73 -38.45
N ASP A 580 -0.68 11.83 -38.91
CA ASP A 580 0.74 12.13 -38.67
C ASP A 580 0.98 12.32 -37.18
N GLU A 581 0.06 12.97 -36.47
CA GLU A 581 0.11 13.11 -35.02
C GLU A 581 0.01 11.74 -34.32
N VAL A 582 -0.93 10.88 -34.71
CA VAL A 582 -1.03 9.53 -34.14
C VAL A 582 0.25 8.71 -34.35
N ALA A 583 0.87 8.77 -35.53
CA ALA A 583 2.16 8.11 -35.77
C ALA A 583 3.25 8.70 -34.87
N ARG A 584 3.31 10.03 -34.78
CA ARG A 584 4.26 10.76 -33.93
C ARG A 584 4.15 10.39 -32.45
N LEU A 585 2.93 10.25 -31.92
CA LEU A 585 2.67 9.83 -30.53
C LEU A 585 3.28 8.47 -30.19
N ILE A 586 3.64 7.64 -31.18
CA ILE A 586 4.34 6.37 -31.00
C ILE A 586 5.84 6.49 -31.34
N GLU A 587 6.17 7.10 -32.49
CA GLU A 587 7.54 7.15 -33.01
C GLU A 587 8.50 7.99 -32.17
N LYS A 588 7.99 9.06 -31.55
CA LYS A 588 8.82 10.06 -30.87
C LYS A 588 8.93 9.83 -29.35
N ARG A 589 8.54 8.65 -28.86
CA ARG A 589 8.76 8.25 -27.46
C ARG A 589 10.24 7.89 -27.20
N PRO A 590 10.76 8.13 -25.97
CA PRO A 590 12.00 7.52 -25.50
C PRO A 590 11.83 6.01 -25.27
N LEU A 591 12.94 5.31 -24.99
CA LEU A 591 12.89 3.90 -24.62
C LEU A 591 12.26 3.73 -23.24
N VAL A 592 12.62 4.62 -22.32
CA VAL A 592 12.24 4.57 -20.91
C VAL A 592 11.69 5.93 -20.50
N PHE A 593 10.61 5.93 -19.74
CA PHE A 593 10.02 7.07 -19.07
C PHE A 593 9.33 6.60 -17.80
N VAL A 594 9.89 6.91 -16.62
CA VAL A 594 9.44 6.35 -15.34
C VAL A 594 9.49 7.34 -14.18
N GLY A 595 8.53 7.19 -13.25
CA GLY A 595 8.51 7.89 -11.96
C GLY A 595 8.17 9.38 -12.04
N GLY A 596 7.96 10.01 -10.89
CA GLY A 596 7.66 11.44 -10.78
C GLY A 596 8.81 12.38 -11.14
N SER A 597 10.03 11.85 -11.34
CA SER A 597 11.17 12.57 -11.90
C SER A 597 11.23 12.51 -13.43
N ASP A 598 10.30 11.78 -14.07
CA ASP A 598 10.28 11.52 -15.51
C ASP A 598 11.63 10.96 -16.03
N THR A 599 12.23 10.05 -15.26
CA THR A 599 13.54 9.46 -15.57
C THR A 599 13.51 8.85 -16.96
N THR A 600 14.42 9.31 -17.82
CA THR A 600 14.36 9.02 -19.25
C THR A 600 15.64 8.36 -19.76
N VAL A 601 15.46 7.30 -20.57
CA VAL A 601 16.50 6.75 -21.44
C VAL A 601 16.07 6.94 -22.89
N LEU A 602 16.86 7.70 -23.63
CA LEU A 602 16.61 8.06 -25.01
C LEU A 602 16.81 6.87 -25.96
N ARG A 603 16.34 7.01 -27.21
CA ARG A 603 16.48 5.98 -28.25
C ARG A 603 17.93 5.58 -28.57
N ASN A 604 18.90 6.45 -28.27
CA ASN A 604 20.33 6.19 -28.43
C ASN A 604 21.01 5.63 -27.16
N GLY A 605 20.25 5.40 -26.08
CA GLY A 605 20.76 4.88 -24.80
C GLY A 605 21.29 5.94 -23.83
N ALA A 606 21.33 7.22 -24.24
CA ALA A 606 21.71 8.30 -23.33
C ALA A 606 20.58 8.60 -22.34
N SER A 607 20.96 9.08 -21.16
CA SER A 607 20.02 9.65 -20.17
C SER A 607 20.06 11.18 -20.24
N ILE A 608 18.99 11.84 -19.79
CA ILE A 608 18.96 13.30 -19.65
C ILE A 608 19.79 13.68 -18.42
N PRO A 609 20.81 14.56 -18.54
CA PRO A 609 21.61 14.98 -17.40
C PRO A 609 20.80 15.88 -16.46
N GLY A 610 20.97 15.67 -15.14
CA GLY A 610 20.26 16.45 -14.13
C GLY A 610 18.78 16.06 -14.01
N ASN A 611 17.89 17.06 -14.01
CA ASN A 611 16.47 16.85 -13.72
C ASN A 611 15.64 16.64 -15.00
N SER A 612 15.36 15.37 -15.33
CA SER A 612 14.62 14.99 -16.55
C SER A 612 13.27 15.70 -16.66
N CYS A 613 12.53 15.82 -15.56
CA CYS A 613 11.19 16.41 -15.57
C CYS A 613 11.16 17.90 -15.94
N GLU A 614 12.23 18.65 -15.68
CA GLU A 614 12.31 20.05 -16.10
C GLU A 614 12.47 20.19 -17.61
N GLU A 615 13.27 19.32 -18.24
CA GLU A 615 13.40 19.33 -19.69
C GLU A 615 12.08 18.96 -20.36
N TRP A 616 11.38 17.96 -19.83
CA TRP A 616 10.03 17.62 -20.31
C TRP A 616 9.03 18.76 -20.12
N ASP A 617 9.09 19.46 -18.98
CA ASP A 617 8.21 20.61 -18.72
C ASP A 617 8.44 21.76 -19.72
N ARG A 618 9.67 21.94 -20.19
CA ARG A 618 10.05 22.98 -21.16
C ARG A 618 9.91 22.52 -22.62
N ASN A 619 9.92 21.22 -22.91
CA ASN A 619 9.92 20.71 -24.28
C ASN A 619 8.64 21.09 -25.03
N GLY A 620 8.79 21.72 -26.19
CA GLY A 620 7.68 22.30 -26.97
C GLY A 620 7.19 23.67 -26.49
N THR A 621 7.67 24.20 -25.36
CA THR A 621 7.34 25.55 -24.90
C THR A 621 8.33 26.60 -25.44
N ASN A 622 8.08 27.88 -25.19
CA ASN A 622 9.04 28.95 -25.49
C ASN A 622 10.37 28.81 -24.70
N GLU A 623 10.37 28.03 -23.62
CA GLU A 623 11.55 27.75 -22.80
C GLU A 623 12.41 26.58 -23.30
N GLN A 624 12.02 25.88 -24.37
CA GLN A 624 12.76 24.72 -24.89
C GLN A 624 14.24 25.03 -25.18
N HIS A 625 14.59 26.27 -25.53
CA HIS A 625 15.98 26.70 -25.74
C HIS A 625 16.91 26.47 -24.54
N ARG A 626 16.35 26.22 -23.35
CA ARG A 626 17.07 25.89 -22.10
C ARG A 626 17.34 24.40 -21.94
N ASN A 627 16.73 23.54 -22.76
CA ASN A 627 16.97 22.10 -22.74
C ASN A 627 18.34 21.78 -23.35
N GLN A 628 19.02 20.81 -22.77
CA GLN A 628 20.30 20.33 -23.28
C GLN A 628 20.10 19.19 -24.28
N VAL A 629 19.06 18.38 -24.07
CA VAL A 629 18.87 17.12 -24.78
C VAL A 629 17.52 17.06 -25.51
N LEU A 630 16.43 17.39 -24.83
CA LEU A 630 15.09 17.26 -25.42
C LEU A 630 14.74 18.41 -26.37
N THR A 631 14.32 18.04 -27.57
CA THR A 631 13.71 18.96 -28.55
C THR A 631 12.37 18.40 -29.01
N LEU A 632 11.40 19.29 -29.30
CA LEU A 632 10.09 18.90 -29.80
C LEU A 632 10.18 18.13 -31.14
N GLU A 633 11.19 18.39 -31.96
CA GLU A 633 11.39 17.65 -33.21
C GLU A 633 11.61 16.15 -32.96
N GLU A 634 12.38 15.81 -31.92
CA GLU A 634 12.77 14.44 -31.61
C GLU A 634 11.94 13.76 -30.52
N TYR A 635 11.28 14.52 -29.65
CA TYR A 635 10.51 13.99 -28.54
C TYR A 635 9.20 14.75 -28.31
N LEU A 636 8.26 14.09 -27.64
CA LEU A 636 6.94 14.64 -27.34
C LEU A 636 7.00 15.83 -26.38
N SER A 637 6.02 16.71 -26.44
CA SER A 637 5.68 17.68 -25.39
C SER A 637 4.76 17.04 -24.36
N TYR A 638 4.65 17.62 -23.16
CA TYR A 638 3.77 17.09 -22.12
C TYR A 638 2.28 17.02 -22.52
N ASP A 639 1.82 17.94 -23.38
CA ASP A 639 0.46 17.89 -23.92
C ASP A 639 0.28 16.69 -24.88
N GLU A 640 1.30 16.36 -25.68
CA GLU A 640 1.32 15.16 -26.53
C GLU A 640 1.38 13.88 -25.70
N ILE A 641 2.12 13.87 -24.57
CA ILE A 641 2.16 12.69 -23.69
C ILE A 641 0.75 12.35 -23.17
N MET A 642 -0.06 13.36 -22.84
CA MET A 642 -1.45 13.14 -22.45
C MET A 642 -2.27 12.48 -23.58
N LEU A 643 -2.11 12.94 -24.82
CA LEU A 643 -2.73 12.30 -25.99
C LEU A 643 -2.22 10.85 -26.18
N GLY A 644 -0.93 10.63 -26.00
CA GLY A 644 -0.28 9.31 -26.08
C GLY A 644 -0.80 8.30 -25.05
N SER A 645 -1.35 8.78 -23.93
CA SER A 645 -1.99 7.94 -22.91
C SER A 645 -3.41 7.44 -23.28
N LEU A 646 -4.00 8.00 -24.34
CA LEU A 646 -5.37 7.70 -24.78
C LEU A 646 -5.43 6.75 -25.98
N ILE A 647 -4.27 6.27 -26.45
CA ILE A 647 -4.13 5.33 -27.57
C ILE A 647 -3.54 4.00 -27.08
N GLY A 648 -3.71 2.95 -27.87
CA GLY A 648 -3.06 1.66 -27.63
C GLY A 648 -2.34 1.12 -28.84
N VAL A 649 -1.51 0.10 -28.64
CA VAL A 649 -0.93 -0.71 -29.73
C VAL A 649 -1.33 -2.15 -29.52
N SER A 650 -1.91 -2.74 -30.55
CA SER A 650 -2.41 -4.10 -30.56
C SER A 650 -1.72 -4.93 -31.64
N GLY A 651 -1.29 -6.14 -31.29
CA GLY A 651 -0.67 -7.05 -32.22
C GLY A 651 -0.79 -8.52 -31.78
N PRO A 652 -0.78 -9.47 -32.72
CA PRO A 652 -0.53 -10.87 -32.39
C PRO A 652 0.91 -11.04 -31.88
N SER A 653 1.13 -11.99 -30.97
CA SER A 653 2.44 -12.20 -30.39
C SER A 653 2.71 -13.68 -30.07
N HIS A 654 3.99 -14.05 -30.12
CA HIS A 654 4.48 -15.29 -29.56
C HIS A 654 4.75 -15.11 -28.08
N PHE A 655 4.33 -16.08 -27.26
CA PHE A 655 4.68 -16.14 -25.85
C PHE A 655 5.73 -17.21 -25.63
N ILE A 656 6.70 -16.95 -24.74
CA ILE A 656 7.76 -17.91 -24.38
C ILE A 656 7.56 -18.51 -22.99
N ASN A 657 6.69 -17.92 -22.17
CA ASN A 657 6.33 -18.39 -20.83
C ASN A 657 4.92 -17.90 -20.45
N ASP A 658 4.51 -18.10 -19.19
CA ASP A 658 3.17 -17.78 -18.71
C ASP A 658 2.93 -16.28 -18.40
N GLY A 659 3.96 -15.44 -18.48
CA GLY A 659 3.86 -14.00 -18.28
C GLY A 659 3.89 -13.53 -16.83
N GLY A 660 4.30 -14.38 -15.88
CA GLY A 660 4.44 -13.96 -14.48
C GLY A 660 5.32 -12.72 -14.32
N ARG A 661 5.05 -11.90 -13.28
CA ARG A 661 5.76 -10.62 -13.03
C ARG A 661 7.28 -10.77 -12.86
N TYR A 662 7.74 -11.98 -12.50
CA TYR A 662 9.14 -12.33 -12.31
C TYR A 662 9.64 -13.34 -13.35
N ASN A 663 9.06 -13.34 -14.55
CA ASN A 663 9.44 -14.30 -15.59
C ASN A 663 10.85 -14.02 -16.17
N CYS A 664 11.32 -12.77 -16.09
CA CYS A 664 12.68 -12.35 -16.43
C CYS A 664 13.20 -12.83 -17.81
N GLY A 665 12.30 -13.15 -18.75
CA GLY A 665 12.64 -13.64 -20.09
C GLY A 665 12.97 -15.13 -20.18
N GLU A 666 12.73 -15.89 -19.12
CA GLU A 666 13.02 -17.31 -19.06
C GLU A 666 11.97 -18.13 -19.82
N PRO A 667 12.36 -19.03 -20.75
CA PRO A 667 11.42 -19.89 -21.44
C PRO A 667 10.71 -20.86 -20.48
N GLY A 668 9.38 -20.90 -20.54
CA GLY A 668 8.54 -21.80 -19.76
C GLY A 668 8.49 -23.21 -20.35
N GLN A 669 8.01 -24.17 -19.57
CA GLN A 669 7.81 -25.54 -20.05
C GLN A 669 6.65 -25.59 -21.08
N PRO A 670 6.85 -26.17 -22.28
CA PRO A 670 5.78 -26.31 -23.27
C PRO A 670 4.52 -26.97 -22.68
N GLY A 671 3.35 -26.42 -22.98
CA GLY A 671 2.06 -26.89 -22.46
C GLY A 671 1.62 -26.24 -21.15
N THR A 672 2.50 -25.50 -20.44
CA THR A 672 2.13 -24.76 -19.22
C THR A 672 1.63 -23.34 -19.49
N PHE A 673 1.80 -22.84 -20.71
CA PHE A 673 1.35 -21.53 -21.17
C PHE A 673 0.73 -21.60 -22.58
N GLU A 674 -0.06 -20.60 -22.93
CA GLU A 674 -0.55 -20.39 -24.29
C GLU A 674 0.60 -19.90 -25.17
N PRO A 675 0.90 -20.53 -26.32
CA PRO A 675 2.04 -20.12 -27.15
C PRO A 675 1.75 -18.85 -27.98
N ARG A 676 0.49 -18.46 -28.07
CA ARG A 676 -0.02 -17.43 -29.00
C ARG A 676 -1.18 -16.68 -28.37
N GLY A 677 -1.26 -15.39 -28.68
CA GLY A 677 -2.42 -14.54 -28.37
C GLY A 677 -2.26 -13.16 -28.98
N TYR A 678 -3.21 -12.28 -28.67
CA TYR A 678 -3.10 -10.86 -28.98
C TYR A 678 -2.74 -10.11 -27.70
N ILE A 679 -1.85 -9.14 -27.82
CA ILE A 679 -1.42 -8.27 -26.73
C ILE A 679 -1.73 -6.83 -27.08
N VAL A 680 -2.32 -6.12 -26.12
CA VAL A 680 -2.75 -4.73 -26.27
C VAL A 680 -2.08 -3.90 -25.18
N GLY A 681 -1.15 -3.03 -25.57
CA GLY A 681 -0.53 -2.06 -24.67
C GLY A 681 -1.46 -0.88 -24.46
N LEU A 682 -1.83 -0.62 -23.20
CA LEU A 682 -2.78 0.42 -22.83
C LEU A 682 -2.30 1.17 -21.58
N VAL A 683 -2.66 2.44 -21.50
CA VAL A 683 -2.20 3.34 -20.44
C VAL A 683 -3.35 3.66 -19.49
N GLY A 684 -3.09 3.48 -18.19
CA GLY A 684 -4.00 3.90 -17.12
C GLY A 684 -3.82 5.36 -16.73
N ALA A 685 -4.64 5.87 -15.82
CA ALA A 685 -4.50 7.23 -15.32
C ALA A 685 -3.21 7.37 -14.48
N ARG A 686 -2.40 8.41 -14.76
CA ARG A 686 -1.12 8.72 -14.09
C ARG A 686 -1.23 9.99 -13.24
N PHE A 687 -0.87 9.87 -11.96
CA PHE A 687 -0.96 10.96 -10.97
C PHE A 687 0.39 11.32 -10.30
N GLU A 688 1.52 10.83 -10.81
CA GLU A 688 2.85 11.06 -10.19
C GLU A 688 3.33 12.52 -10.24
N ARG A 689 2.73 13.33 -11.10
CA ARG A 689 3.17 14.69 -11.41
C ARG A 689 2.00 15.65 -11.27
N LYS A 690 2.13 16.61 -10.35
CA LYS A 690 1.11 17.64 -10.14
C LYS A 690 0.92 18.50 -11.40
N ASP A 691 -0.33 18.78 -11.73
CA ASP A 691 -0.78 19.57 -12.89
C ASP A 691 -0.24 19.06 -14.24
N ARG A 692 0.02 17.75 -14.31
CA ARG A 692 0.39 17.03 -15.53
C ARG A 692 -0.49 15.81 -15.70
N MET A 693 -0.63 15.34 -16.93
CA MET A 693 -1.39 14.11 -17.24
C MET A 693 -2.77 14.12 -16.59
N ASP A 694 -3.20 13.01 -16.02
CA ASP A 694 -4.53 12.84 -15.42
C ASP A 694 -4.72 13.68 -14.15
N ASP A 695 -3.65 14.01 -13.42
CA ASP A 695 -3.71 14.90 -12.25
C ASP A 695 -4.33 16.26 -12.62
N ALA A 696 -3.93 16.85 -13.75
CA ALA A 696 -4.43 18.14 -14.22
C ALA A 696 -5.97 18.18 -14.40
N PHE A 697 -6.60 17.03 -14.65
CA PHE A 697 -8.02 16.94 -14.94
C PHE A 697 -8.85 16.54 -13.72
N MET A 698 -8.27 15.84 -12.74
CA MET A 698 -9.02 15.16 -11.69
C MET A 698 -8.72 15.65 -10.28
N THR A 699 -7.59 16.33 -10.04
CA THR A 699 -7.26 16.96 -8.75
C THR A 699 -7.47 18.47 -8.83
N PRO A 700 -7.48 19.23 -7.71
CA PRO A 700 -7.76 20.66 -7.73
C PRO A 700 -6.82 21.42 -8.66
N SER A 701 -7.38 22.30 -9.51
CA SER A 701 -6.61 23.06 -10.49
C SER A 701 -5.45 23.85 -9.85
N SER A 702 -4.29 23.83 -10.51
CA SER A 702 -3.15 24.69 -10.18
C SER A 702 -3.53 26.17 -10.31
N THR A 703 -2.90 27.04 -9.50
CA THR A 703 -3.04 28.51 -9.64
C THR A 703 -2.47 29.00 -10.97
N GLU A 704 -1.44 28.33 -11.46
CA GLU A 704 -0.84 28.56 -12.77
C GLU A 704 -0.84 27.23 -13.55
N PRO A 705 -1.96 26.90 -14.23
CA PRO A 705 -2.06 25.73 -15.08
C PRO A 705 -0.99 25.70 -16.17
N LYS A 706 -0.25 24.60 -16.27
CA LYS A 706 0.73 24.41 -17.32
C LYS A 706 0.09 24.08 -18.69
N MET A 707 -1.09 23.45 -18.68
CA MET A 707 -1.89 23.22 -19.90
C MET A 707 -2.80 24.41 -20.18
N HIS A 708 -2.81 24.90 -21.42
CA HIS A 708 -3.65 26.03 -21.82
C HIS A 708 -5.17 25.70 -21.67
N PRO A 709 -6.00 26.64 -21.17
CA PRO A 709 -7.43 26.38 -20.91
C PRO A 709 -8.23 25.86 -22.12
N ARG A 710 -8.05 26.45 -23.31
CA ARG A 710 -8.72 25.98 -24.54
C ARG A 710 -8.34 24.54 -24.93
N LEU A 711 -7.11 24.13 -24.64
CA LEU A 711 -6.71 22.75 -24.91
C LEU A 711 -7.36 21.80 -23.88
N ARG A 712 -7.42 22.22 -22.62
CA ARG A 712 -8.11 21.49 -21.55
C ARG A 712 -9.59 21.29 -21.86
N GLU A 713 -10.27 22.29 -22.42
CA GLU A 713 -11.66 22.18 -22.90
C GLU A 713 -11.82 21.09 -23.97
N ALA A 714 -10.88 20.98 -24.92
CA ALA A 714 -10.92 19.93 -25.93
C ALA A 714 -10.85 18.52 -25.32
N PHE A 715 -10.07 18.33 -24.25
CA PHE A 715 -10.06 17.08 -23.49
C PHE A 715 -11.39 16.83 -22.76
N TYR A 716 -12.01 17.84 -22.15
CA TYR A 716 -13.34 17.70 -21.53
C TYR A 716 -14.41 17.29 -22.54
N ASP A 717 -14.40 17.90 -23.72
CA ASP A 717 -15.30 17.53 -24.82
C ASP A 717 -15.08 16.10 -25.30
N PHE A 718 -13.81 15.69 -25.43
CA PHE A 718 -13.45 14.32 -25.78
C PHE A 718 -13.91 13.32 -24.72
N LEU A 719 -13.67 13.60 -23.44
CA LEU A 719 -14.05 12.74 -22.32
C LEU A 719 -15.57 12.74 -22.06
N ARG A 720 -16.28 13.78 -22.50
CA ARG A 720 -17.71 14.06 -22.20
C ARG A 720 -17.95 14.24 -20.72
N CYS A 721 -17.00 14.89 -20.05
CA CYS A 721 -17.06 15.17 -18.63
C CYS A 721 -16.43 16.55 -18.41
N ALA A 722 -17.11 17.38 -17.62
CA ALA A 722 -16.56 18.64 -17.16
C ALA A 722 -16.03 18.45 -15.74
N LYS A 723 -14.90 19.10 -15.43
CA LYS A 723 -14.27 19.02 -14.11
C LYS A 723 -15.13 19.70 -13.05
N ASP A 724 -15.37 19.02 -11.94
CA ASP A 724 -15.92 19.59 -10.72
C ASP A 724 -14.79 20.16 -9.85
N GLU A 725 -14.62 21.48 -9.86
CA GLU A 725 -13.59 22.16 -9.06
C GLU A 725 -13.90 22.20 -7.56
N SER A 726 -15.09 21.74 -7.13
CA SER A 726 -15.48 21.72 -5.71
C SER A 726 -14.98 20.49 -4.94
N VAL A 727 -14.51 19.46 -5.64
CA VAL A 727 -14.05 18.21 -5.05
C VAL A 727 -12.53 18.08 -5.06
N SER A 728 -11.98 17.34 -4.08
CA SER A 728 -10.54 17.05 -4.01
C SER A 728 -10.08 16.01 -5.03
N PHE A 729 -11.00 15.18 -5.52
CA PHE A 729 -10.75 14.21 -6.58
C PHE A 729 -12.04 13.98 -7.38
N ASP A 730 -12.02 14.29 -8.67
CA ASP A 730 -13.16 14.14 -9.56
C ASP A 730 -13.29 12.70 -10.04
N VAL A 731 -14.14 11.95 -9.34
CA VAL A 731 -14.42 10.53 -9.60
C VAL A 731 -15.06 10.30 -10.97
N GLU A 732 -15.93 11.21 -11.41
CA GLU A 732 -16.64 11.06 -12.68
C GLU A 732 -15.71 11.36 -13.85
N MET A 733 -14.81 12.33 -13.70
CA MET A 733 -13.71 12.55 -14.65
C MET A 733 -12.79 11.34 -14.73
N TYR A 734 -12.41 10.73 -13.60
CA TYR A 734 -11.61 9.50 -13.58
C TYR A 734 -12.30 8.36 -14.34
N LYS A 735 -13.59 8.11 -14.07
CA LYS A 735 -14.37 7.08 -14.78
C LYS A 735 -14.48 7.39 -16.28
N ALA A 736 -14.71 8.65 -16.66
CA ALA A 736 -14.78 9.07 -18.05
C ALA A 736 -13.45 8.82 -18.79
N ARG A 737 -12.32 9.15 -18.16
CA ARG A 737 -10.98 8.87 -18.66
C ARG A 737 -10.69 7.37 -18.79
N MET A 738 -11.02 6.58 -17.77
CA MET A 738 -10.81 5.13 -17.82
C MET A 738 -11.77 4.43 -18.78
N SER A 739 -12.94 5.03 -19.04
CA SER A 739 -13.88 4.52 -20.05
C SER A 739 -13.24 4.48 -21.44
N ILE A 740 -12.41 5.46 -21.80
CA ILE A 740 -11.70 5.47 -23.09
C ILE A 740 -10.77 4.25 -23.22
N THR A 741 -9.95 4.00 -22.20
CA THR A 741 -9.01 2.87 -22.20
C THR A 741 -9.74 1.52 -22.20
N ALA A 742 -10.75 1.37 -21.34
CA ALA A 742 -11.52 0.13 -21.21
C ALA A 742 -12.37 -0.17 -22.46
N GLU A 743 -13.00 0.85 -23.05
CA GLU A 743 -13.77 0.73 -24.28
C GLU A 743 -12.87 0.33 -25.46
N THR A 744 -11.69 0.95 -25.57
CA THR A 744 -10.68 0.60 -26.59
C THR A 744 -10.28 -0.88 -26.47
N LEU A 745 -10.04 -1.37 -25.24
CA LEU A 745 -9.69 -2.78 -25.01
C LEU A 745 -10.81 -3.74 -25.45
N LEU A 746 -12.05 -3.46 -25.02
CA LEU A 746 -13.19 -4.35 -25.27
C LEU A 746 -13.51 -4.40 -26.76
N LEU A 747 -13.55 -3.26 -27.45
CA LEU A 747 -13.83 -3.20 -28.89
C LEU A 747 -12.70 -3.84 -29.71
N GLU A 748 -11.43 -3.62 -29.35
CA GLU A 748 -10.32 -4.27 -30.02
C GLU A 748 -10.32 -5.79 -29.81
N ALA A 749 -10.63 -6.26 -28.61
CA ALA A 749 -10.71 -7.69 -28.33
C ALA A 749 -11.85 -8.38 -29.12
N ASP A 750 -13.01 -7.72 -29.21
CA ASP A 750 -14.13 -8.19 -30.04
C ASP A 750 -13.72 -8.28 -31.51
N LEU A 751 -13.08 -7.23 -32.03
CA LEU A 751 -12.57 -7.16 -33.41
C LEU A 751 -11.53 -8.25 -33.68
N ARG A 752 -10.56 -8.45 -32.77
CA ARG A 752 -9.53 -9.50 -32.92
C ARG A 752 -10.13 -10.89 -32.95
N ALA A 753 -11.09 -11.20 -32.07
CA ALA A 753 -11.78 -12.48 -32.09
C ALA A 753 -12.50 -12.70 -33.44
N ARG A 754 -13.20 -11.68 -33.95
CA ARG A 754 -13.85 -11.71 -35.28
C ARG A 754 -12.85 -11.97 -36.40
N GLU A 755 -11.72 -11.25 -36.41
CA GLU A 755 -10.68 -11.35 -37.43
C GLU A 755 -9.99 -12.73 -37.46
N THR A 756 -9.97 -13.47 -36.34
CA THR A 756 -9.42 -14.84 -36.36
C THR A 756 -10.19 -15.78 -37.29
N GLY A 757 -11.46 -15.49 -37.60
CA GLY A 757 -12.32 -16.34 -38.43
C GLY A 757 -12.61 -17.73 -37.87
N SER A 758 -12.15 -18.02 -36.64
CA SER A 758 -12.21 -19.36 -36.03
C SER A 758 -13.56 -19.69 -35.39
N GLY A 759 -14.46 -18.70 -35.26
CA GLY A 759 -15.68 -18.80 -34.48
C GLY A 759 -15.47 -18.81 -32.96
N ARG A 760 -14.21 -18.77 -32.50
CA ARG A 760 -13.85 -18.71 -31.07
C ARG A 760 -14.05 -17.30 -30.54
N LYS A 761 -14.65 -17.20 -29.35
CA LYS A 761 -14.81 -15.93 -28.64
C LYS A 761 -13.51 -15.49 -27.96
N ALA A 762 -13.33 -14.19 -27.73
CA ALA A 762 -12.23 -13.64 -26.94
C ALA A 762 -12.40 -13.92 -25.45
N ARG A 763 -11.29 -14.30 -24.82
CA ARG A 763 -11.04 -14.13 -23.39
C ARG A 763 -10.18 -12.88 -23.21
N VAL A 764 -10.79 -11.81 -22.71
CA VAL A 764 -10.14 -10.53 -22.45
C VAL A 764 -9.48 -10.60 -21.08
N TYR A 765 -8.15 -10.56 -21.04
CA TYR A 765 -7.38 -10.54 -19.80
C TYR A 765 -7.06 -9.09 -19.43
N VAL A 766 -7.63 -8.64 -18.31
CA VAL A 766 -7.58 -7.26 -17.83
C VAL A 766 -6.70 -7.18 -16.59
N VAL A 767 -5.60 -6.43 -16.72
CA VAL A 767 -4.76 -6.04 -15.57
C VAL A 767 -5.21 -4.71 -14.98
N GLY A 768 -4.70 -4.36 -13.80
CA GLY A 768 -4.93 -3.05 -13.20
C GLY A 768 -4.16 -1.93 -13.93
N LEU A 769 -4.83 -1.21 -14.83
CA LEU A 769 -4.25 -0.08 -15.55
C LEU A 769 -4.32 1.18 -14.68
N GLY A 770 -3.16 1.68 -14.23
CA GLY A 770 -3.08 2.86 -13.33
C GLY A 770 -3.48 2.57 -11.88
N LEU A 771 -3.55 1.29 -11.48
CA LEU A 771 -3.88 0.85 -10.11
C LEU A 771 -2.64 0.43 -9.28
N GLY A 772 -1.44 0.67 -9.82
CA GLY A 772 -0.16 0.42 -9.14
C GLY A 772 0.37 1.68 -8.47
N VAL A 773 1.63 2.02 -8.76
CA VAL A 773 2.28 3.25 -8.27
C VAL A 773 1.56 4.54 -8.69
N TRP A 774 0.69 4.47 -9.68
CA TRP A 774 -0.16 5.59 -10.10
C TRP A 774 -1.49 5.68 -9.36
N GLN A 775 -1.84 4.77 -8.46
CA GLN A 775 -3.11 4.85 -7.74
C GLN A 775 -3.14 6.08 -6.82
N HIS A 776 -4.16 6.93 -6.97
CA HIS A 776 -4.31 8.14 -6.17
C HIS A 776 -5.28 7.97 -4.99
N HIS A 777 -6.32 7.15 -5.14
CA HIS A 777 -7.38 6.99 -4.14
C HIS A 777 -7.65 5.52 -3.77
N PRO A 778 -7.94 5.17 -2.49
CA PRO A 778 -8.20 3.78 -2.08
C PRO A 778 -9.36 3.09 -2.81
N LYS A 779 -10.42 3.85 -3.17
CA LYS A 779 -11.59 3.34 -3.92
C LYS A 779 -11.41 3.30 -5.44
N GLN A 780 -10.24 3.66 -5.96
CA GLN A 780 -9.99 3.73 -7.40
C GLN A 780 -10.21 2.38 -8.11
N VAL A 781 -9.91 1.28 -7.42
CA VAL A 781 -10.19 -0.10 -7.88
C VAL A 781 -11.69 -0.31 -8.11
N GLU A 782 -12.53 0.15 -7.18
CA GLU A 782 -14.00 0.02 -7.28
C GLU A 782 -14.53 0.79 -8.50
N TRP A 783 -14.07 2.04 -8.69
CA TRP A 783 -14.47 2.87 -9.82
C TRP A 783 -13.98 2.32 -11.17
N TYR A 784 -12.79 1.72 -11.19
CA TYR A 784 -12.25 1.03 -12.35
C TYR A 784 -13.16 -0.14 -12.76
N ILE A 785 -13.53 -1.03 -11.84
CA ILE A 785 -14.43 -2.16 -12.15
C ILE A 785 -15.83 -1.68 -12.54
N ASN A 786 -16.38 -0.67 -11.87
CA ASN A 786 -17.67 -0.08 -12.23
C ASN A 786 -17.65 0.52 -13.65
N THR A 787 -16.52 1.05 -14.11
CA THR A 787 -16.35 1.53 -15.49
C THR A 787 -16.50 0.40 -16.50
N PHE A 788 -15.90 -0.77 -16.24
CA PHE A 788 -16.11 -1.95 -17.07
C PHE A 788 -17.56 -2.45 -17.02
N ALA A 789 -18.20 -2.44 -15.85
CA ALA A 789 -19.60 -2.84 -15.70
C ALA A 789 -20.51 -1.97 -16.59
N PHE A 790 -20.32 -0.65 -16.55
CA PHE A 790 -21.04 0.29 -17.41
C PHE A 790 -20.83 0.00 -18.91
N LEU A 791 -19.60 -0.23 -19.34
CA LEU A 791 -19.28 -0.52 -20.74
C LEU A 791 -19.84 -1.87 -21.21
N LEU A 792 -19.77 -2.91 -20.38
CA LEU A 792 -20.33 -4.23 -20.69
C LEU A 792 -21.86 -4.17 -20.82
N ALA A 793 -22.54 -3.28 -20.09
CA ALA A 793 -23.96 -3.03 -20.29
C ALA A 793 -24.25 -2.31 -21.62
N ALA A 794 -23.43 -1.30 -21.94
CA ALA A 794 -23.69 -0.35 -23.03
C ALA A 794 -23.28 -0.87 -24.42
N LEU A 795 -22.19 -1.63 -24.53
CA LEU A 795 -21.62 -2.07 -25.80
C LEU A 795 -22.28 -3.36 -26.34
N ASP A 796 -22.19 -3.58 -27.65
CA ASP A 796 -22.57 -4.83 -28.33
C ASP A 796 -21.32 -5.66 -28.64
N LEU A 797 -20.93 -6.53 -27.70
CA LEU A 797 -19.67 -7.29 -27.72
C LEU A 797 -19.94 -8.77 -28.04
N ARG A 798 -20.27 -9.07 -29.30
CA ARG A 798 -20.76 -10.40 -29.73
C ARG A 798 -19.70 -11.49 -29.69
N ASN A 799 -18.44 -11.11 -29.88
CA ASN A 799 -17.30 -12.00 -29.99
C ASN A 799 -16.54 -12.13 -28.66
N ILE A 800 -16.97 -11.48 -27.58
CA ILE A 800 -16.40 -11.67 -26.24
C ILE A 800 -17.14 -12.81 -25.51
N GLY A 801 -16.36 -13.72 -24.93
CA GLY A 801 -16.85 -14.85 -24.13
C GLY A 801 -16.58 -14.68 -22.65
N THR A 802 -15.37 -14.23 -22.32
CA THR A 802 -14.93 -14.06 -20.93
C THR A 802 -14.15 -12.75 -20.77
N VAL A 803 -14.40 -12.03 -19.68
CA VAL A 803 -13.56 -10.93 -19.18
C VAL A 803 -12.96 -11.36 -17.86
N GLU A 804 -11.64 -11.51 -17.81
CA GLU A 804 -10.88 -11.96 -16.66
C GLU A 804 -10.10 -10.77 -16.06
N PHE A 805 -10.50 -10.31 -14.88
CA PHE A 805 -9.78 -9.31 -14.09
C PHE A 805 -8.74 -10.02 -13.23
N ALA A 806 -7.47 -9.85 -13.55
CA ALA A 806 -6.39 -10.59 -12.92
C ALA A 806 -5.48 -9.68 -12.09
N TYR A 807 -5.09 -10.16 -10.91
CA TYR A 807 -4.27 -9.42 -9.94
C TYR A 807 -4.87 -8.07 -9.49
N ILE A 808 -6.18 -7.90 -9.63
CA ILE A 808 -6.91 -6.73 -9.09
C ILE A 808 -7.51 -7.14 -7.74
N SER A 809 -6.82 -6.81 -6.66
CA SER A 809 -7.23 -7.14 -5.29
C SER A 809 -8.15 -6.05 -4.72
N ARG A 810 -8.83 -6.36 -3.59
CA ARG A 810 -9.68 -5.42 -2.84
C ARG A 810 -10.90 -4.88 -3.61
N VAL A 811 -11.40 -5.63 -4.60
CA VAL A 811 -12.69 -5.32 -5.23
C VAL A 811 -13.81 -5.75 -4.26
N PRO A 812 -14.72 -4.85 -3.83
CA PRO A 812 -15.83 -5.21 -2.94
C PRO A 812 -16.72 -6.30 -3.57
N SER A 813 -17.24 -7.22 -2.77
CA SER A 813 -18.12 -8.31 -3.25
C SER A 813 -19.33 -7.77 -4.01
N THR A 814 -19.95 -6.71 -3.52
CA THR A 814 -21.07 -6.02 -4.18
C THR A 814 -20.72 -5.54 -5.59
N THR A 815 -19.50 -5.03 -5.79
CA THR A 815 -18.99 -4.60 -7.09
C THR A 815 -18.71 -5.79 -8.00
N GLN A 816 -18.14 -6.89 -7.47
CA GLN A 816 -17.92 -8.13 -8.22
C GLN A 816 -19.25 -8.75 -8.70
N ASP A 817 -20.25 -8.79 -7.83
CA ASP A 817 -21.59 -9.31 -8.14
C ASP A 817 -22.26 -8.45 -9.21
N HIS A 818 -22.18 -7.11 -9.06
CA HIS A 818 -22.78 -6.17 -10.00
C HIS A 818 -22.24 -6.32 -11.44
N ILE A 819 -20.91 -6.36 -11.61
CA ILE A 819 -20.32 -6.54 -12.95
C ILE A 819 -20.63 -7.93 -13.51
N THR A 820 -20.63 -8.97 -12.66
CA THR A 820 -20.91 -10.34 -13.07
C THR A 820 -22.33 -10.48 -13.58
N GLU A 821 -23.33 -9.98 -12.85
CA GLU A 821 -24.73 -9.98 -13.29
C GLU A 821 -24.93 -9.13 -14.56
N THR A 822 -24.26 -7.99 -14.64
CA THR A 822 -24.37 -7.08 -15.80
C THR A 822 -23.82 -7.74 -17.07
N ALA A 823 -22.65 -8.37 -16.98
CA ALA A 823 -22.04 -9.09 -18.10
C ALA A 823 -22.82 -10.36 -18.47
N ALA A 824 -23.37 -11.08 -17.50
CA ALA A 824 -24.15 -12.28 -17.72
C ALA A 824 -25.40 -12.02 -18.58
N LYS A 825 -26.04 -10.84 -18.46
CA LYS A 825 -27.16 -10.41 -19.32
C LYS A 825 -26.78 -10.31 -20.80
N LYS A 826 -25.49 -10.17 -21.12
CA LYS A 826 -24.93 -10.16 -22.48
C LYS A 826 -24.30 -11.50 -22.87
N GLY A 827 -24.39 -12.52 -22.02
CA GLY A 827 -23.75 -13.82 -22.24
C GLY A 827 -22.22 -13.78 -22.11
N ILE A 828 -21.68 -12.82 -21.35
CA ILE A 828 -20.25 -12.67 -21.08
C ILE A 828 -19.96 -13.15 -19.66
N ARG A 829 -18.98 -14.02 -19.49
CA ARG A 829 -18.52 -14.49 -18.17
C ARG A 829 -17.51 -13.52 -17.59
N VAL A 830 -17.63 -13.18 -16.31
CA VAL A 830 -16.64 -12.38 -15.58
C VAL A 830 -15.91 -13.27 -14.59
N LEU A 831 -14.58 -13.12 -14.51
CA LEU A 831 -13.72 -13.84 -13.58
C LEU A 831 -12.80 -12.86 -12.86
N PHE A 832 -12.62 -13.06 -11.57
CA PHE A 832 -11.55 -12.44 -10.79
C PHE A 832 -10.51 -13.52 -10.47
N SER A 833 -9.25 -13.31 -10.86
CA SER A 833 -8.22 -14.34 -10.75
C SER A 833 -6.86 -13.79 -10.33
N GLN A 834 -5.95 -14.70 -9.99
CA GLN A 834 -4.51 -14.45 -9.88
C GLN A 834 -3.76 -15.33 -10.88
N ARG A 835 -4.34 -15.51 -12.07
CA ARG A 835 -3.72 -16.32 -13.14
C ARG A 835 -2.68 -15.47 -13.86
N ASN A 836 -1.47 -15.98 -14.09
CA ASN A 836 -0.47 -15.31 -14.93
C ASN A 836 -1.01 -15.08 -16.37
N PRO A 837 -0.69 -13.98 -17.06
CA PRO A 837 -1.32 -13.55 -18.31
C PRO A 837 -1.50 -14.63 -19.38
N ALA A 838 -0.44 -15.38 -19.69
CA ALA A 838 -0.43 -16.44 -20.70
C ALA A 838 -0.44 -17.85 -20.11
N ALA A 839 -0.68 -18.06 -18.81
CA ALA A 839 -0.81 -19.42 -18.26
C ALA A 839 -1.90 -20.23 -19.00
N LYS A 840 -1.63 -21.52 -19.25
CA LYS A 840 -2.48 -22.39 -20.06
C LYS A 840 -3.92 -22.44 -19.53
N PHE A 841 -4.89 -22.50 -20.43
CA PHE A 841 -6.27 -22.74 -20.02
C PHE A 841 -6.47 -24.15 -19.45
N ARG A 842 -7.22 -24.26 -18.35
CA ARG A 842 -7.43 -25.53 -17.62
C ARG A 842 -8.29 -26.56 -18.37
N THR A 843 -9.10 -26.16 -19.34
CA THR A 843 -9.96 -27.06 -20.13
C THR A 843 -9.91 -26.73 -21.62
N GLU A 844 -9.69 -27.75 -22.46
CA GLU A 844 -9.64 -27.62 -23.93
C GLU A 844 -11.03 -27.31 -24.55
N GLU A 845 -12.11 -27.65 -23.85
CA GLU A 845 -13.51 -27.53 -24.31
C GLU A 845 -14.03 -26.08 -24.40
N THR A 846 -13.27 -25.08 -23.94
CA THR A 846 -13.59 -23.65 -24.07
C THR A 846 -12.43 -22.88 -24.70
N ALA A 847 -11.91 -23.37 -25.83
CA ALA A 847 -10.84 -22.71 -26.58
C ALA A 847 -11.27 -21.29 -27.00
N GLU A 848 -11.06 -20.30 -26.14
CA GLU A 848 -11.24 -18.86 -26.39
C GLU A 848 -9.94 -18.28 -26.95
N VAL A 849 -10.01 -17.18 -27.70
CA VAL A 849 -8.82 -16.45 -28.17
C VAL A 849 -8.32 -15.57 -27.03
N LEU A 850 -7.08 -15.74 -26.59
CA LEU A 850 -6.49 -14.89 -25.57
C LEU A 850 -6.20 -13.49 -26.14
N VAL A 851 -6.84 -12.47 -25.57
CA VAL A 851 -6.53 -11.06 -25.82
C VAL A 851 -6.12 -10.45 -24.48
N LEU A 852 -4.84 -10.16 -24.31
CA LEU A 852 -4.30 -9.70 -23.04
C LEU A 852 -3.93 -8.22 -23.10
N SER A 853 -4.28 -7.50 -22.03
CA SER A 853 -3.79 -6.15 -21.80
C SER A 853 -2.55 -6.18 -20.90
N TYR A 854 -1.62 -5.25 -21.13
CA TYR A 854 -0.58 -4.93 -20.16
C TYR A 854 -0.59 -3.41 -19.88
N ALA A 855 -0.24 -3.05 -18.66
CA ALA A 855 -0.09 -1.66 -18.28
C ALA A 855 1.16 -1.10 -18.96
N TRP A 856 0.97 -0.07 -19.78
CA TRP A 856 2.00 0.62 -20.53
C TRP A 856 2.08 2.10 -20.12
N ASP A 857 3.07 2.82 -20.62
CA ASP A 857 3.30 4.25 -20.39
C ASP A 857 2.97 5.09 -21.64
N GLY A 858 2.44 6.30 -21.42
CA GLY A 858 2.07 7.24 -22.49
C GLY A 858 3.27 7.81 -23.26
N ASN A 859 4.48 7.69 -22.72
CA ASN A 859 5.73 8.23 -23.26
C ASN A 859 6.91 7.25 -23.16
N ALA A 860 6.68 5.94 -23.24
CA ALA A 860 7.77 4.97 -23.37
C ALA A 860 7.53 4.00 -24.53
N PHE A 861 8.60 3.36 -24.99
CA PHE A 861 8.49 2.20 -25.86
C PHE A 861 7.94 0.99 -25.11
N PRO A 862 7.40 -0.02 -25.82
CA PRO A 862 6.90 -1.24 -25.18
C PRO A 862 7.98 -1.88 -24.30
N GLY A 863 7.61 -2.20 -23.07
CA GLY A 863 8.50 -2.78 -22.07
C GLY A 863 9.14 -1.78 -21.12
N ASN A 864 9.17 -0.48 -21.46
CA ASN A 864 9.65 0.61 -20.61
C ASN A 864 10.95 0.25 -19.84
N GLU A 865 10.86 -0.12 -18.56
CA GLU A 865 12.00 -0.55 -17.72
C GLU A 865 12.85 -1.69 -18.30
N TYR A 866 12.25 -2.50 -19.18
CA TYR A 866 12.93 -3.49 -20.00
C TYR A 866 14.20 -2.91 -20.66
N TRP A 867 14.12 -1.71 -21.25
CA TRP A 867 15.21 -1.16 -22.05
C TRP A 867 16.45 -0.72 -21.26
N PHE A 868 16.38 -0.64 -19.93
CA PHE A 868 17.56 -0.42 -19.08
C PHE A 868 17.93 -1.64 -18.23
N GLY A 869 17.35 -2.80 -18.51
CA GLY A 869 17.73 -4.08 -17.91
C GLY A 869 16.93 -4.50 -16.68
N SER A 870 15.87 -3.78 -16.32
CA SER A 870 14.96 -4.21 -15.25
C SER A 870 13.90 -5.14 -15.82
N LEU A 871 14.16 -6.45 -15.77
CA LEU A 871 13.37 -7.50 -16.43
C LEU A 871 12.20 -8.04 -15.61
N CYS A 872 12.06 -7.60 -14.36
CA CYS A 872 11.16 -8.19 -13.38
C CYS A 872 10.55 -7.09 -12.50
N GLY A 873 9.43 -7.37 -11.82
CA GLY A 873 8.86 -6.49 -10.78
C GLY A 873 7.75 -5.54 -11.25
N SER A 874 7.65 -5.20 -12.54
CA SER A 874 6.53 -4.42 -13.11
C SER A 874 5.88 -5.09 -14.32
N GLY A 875 4.71 -4.59 -14.73
CA GLY A 875 3.90 -5.20 -15.79
C GLY A 875 4.49 -5.01 -17.19
N ASP A 876 5.10 -3.84 -17.45
CA ASP A 876 5.80 -3.50 -18.69
C ASP A 876 6.92 -4.49 -19.05
N PRO A 877 7.97 -4.66 -18.23
CA PRO A 877 9.04 -5.60 -18.53
C PRO A 877 8.55 -7.03 -18.53
N ALA A 878 7.60 -7.41 -17.68
CA ALA A 878 7.03 -8.75 -17.69
C ALA A 878 6.38 -9.09 -19.05
N ALA A 879 5.61 -8.15 -19.62
CA ALA A 879 4.99 -8.28 -20.93
C ALA A 879 6.02 -8.32 -22.08
N ALA A 880 7.05 -7.47 -22.02
CA ALA A 880 8.14 -7.51 -22.97
C ALA A 880 8.91 -8.83 -22.89
N CYS A 881 9.31 -9.27 -21.69
CA CYS A 881 10.09 -10.48 -21.47
C CYS A 881 9.37 -11.76 -21.90
N MET A 882 8.06 -11.83 -21.73
CA MET A 882 7.29 -13.02 -22.09
C MET A 882 6.95 -13.10 -23.59
N SER A 883 7.11 -12.02 -24.36
CA SER A 883 6.51 -11.91 -25.70
C SER A 883 7.34 -11.11 -26.71
N THR A 884 6.88 -11.08 -27.97
CA THR A 884 7.57 -10.36 -29.06
C THR A 884 7.30 -8.85 -29.12
N VAL A 885 6.58 -8.27 -28.15
CA VAL A 885 6.16 -6.85 -28.21
C VAL A 885 7.33 -5.85 -28.20
N GLY A 886 8.45 -6.19 -27.56
CA GLY A 886 9.65 -5.33 -27.54
C GLY A 886 10.21 -5.05 -28.94
N GLU A 887 9.89 -5.91 -29.92
CA GLU A 887 10.27 -5.74 -31.32
C GLU A 887 9.06 -5.38 -32.19
N LEU A 888 7.94 -6.09 -32.09
CA LEU A 888 6.81 -5.90 -33.03
C LEU A 888 6.00 -4.63 -32.79
N HIS A 889 5.91 -4.16 -31.54
CA HIS A 889 5.24 -2.90 -31.17
C HIS A 889 6.22 -1.71 -31.16
N ASN A 890 7.49 -1.94 -31.53
CA ASN A 890 8.54 -0.93 -31.51
C ASN A 890 8.71 -0.30 -32.91
N PRO A 891 8.47 1.01 -33.07
CA PRO A 891 8.52 1.67 -34.37
C PRO A 891 9.92 1.70 -35.01
N LEU A 892 10.99 1.51 -34.23
CA LEU A 892 12.35 1.39 -34.78
C LEU A 892 12.56 0.05 -35.50
N VAL A 893 11.84 -0.99 -35.08
CA VAL A 893 11.92 -2.34 -35.64
C VAL A 893 10.83 -2.59 -36.68
N ASN A 894 9.58 -2.25 -36.37
CA ASN A 894 8.41 -2.40 -37.22
C ASN A 894 7.81 -1.01 -37.59
N PRO A 895 8.50 -0.16 -38.36
CA PRO A 895 8.00 1.18 -38.65
C PRO A 895 6.67 1.19 -39.43
N GLY A 896 6.32 0.08 -40.12
CA GLY A 896 5.11 0.04 -40.94
C GLY A 896 3.80 0.13 -40.16
N PHE A 897 3.78 -0.23 -38.86
CA PHE A 897 2.52 -0.25 -38.11
C PHE A 897 2.01 1.13 -37.71
N THR A 898 2.86 2.16 -37.72
CA THR A 898 2.46 3.52 -37.32
C THR A 898 1.50 4.16 -38.32
N GLY A 899 1.53 3.71 -39.58
CA GLY A 899 0.52 4.04 -40.59
C GLY A 899 -0.78 3.22 -40.48
N ARG A 900 -0.81 2.14 -39.70
CA ARG A 900 -1.98 1.26 -39.50
C ARG A 900 -2.74 1.68 -38.25
N VAL A 901 -3.63 2.65 -38.40
CA VAL A 901 -4.47 3.15 -37.31
C VAL A 901 -5.89 2.62 -37.43
N GLN A 902 -6.27 1.76 -36.49
CA GLN A 902 -7.63 1.25 -36.33
C GLN A 902 -8.43 2.18 -35.43
N VAL A 903 -9.49 2.76 -35.99
CA VAL A 903 -10.47 3.55 -35.25
C VAL A 903 -11.57 2.59 -34.77
N LEU A 904 -11.82 2.54 -33.46
CA LEU A 904 -12.78 1.63 -32.85
C LEU A 904 -14.12 2.35 -32.61
N ASN A 905 -15.17 1.82 -33.23
CA ASN A 905 -16.53 2.36 -33.15
C ASN A 905 -17.43 1.42 -32.33
N ARG A 906 -18.46 1.98 -31.70
CA ARG A 906 -19.46 1.21 -30.94
C ARG A 906 -20.38 0.35 -31.80
N ASP A 907 -20.52 0.68 -33.08
CA ASP A 907 -21.49 0.07 -33.99
C ASP A 907 -20.96 -1.14 -34.78
N GLY A 908 -19.75 -1.63 -34.45
CA GLY A 908 -19.15 -2.86 -35.01
C GLY A 908 -18.21 -2.70 -36.20
#